data_AF-A0A9D2G4G4-F1
#
_entry.id   AF-A0A9D2G4G4-F1
#
_cell.length_a   1.000
_cell.length_b   1.000
_cell.length_c   1.000
_cell.angle_alpha   90.00
_cell.angle_beta   90.00
_cell.angle_gamma   90.00
#
_symmetry.space_group_name_H-M   'P 1'
#
loop_
_entity.id
_entity.type
_entity.pdbx_description
1 polymer ?
#
loop_
_entity_poly.entity_id
_entity_poly.type
_entity_poly.pdbx_seq_one_letter_code
_entity_poly.pdbx_strand_id
1 'polypeptide(L)'
;MKKPFNRNMTGKAIALSLAACVTLMGLGPIRGARADEDAVEIWSTYSTEKILQNEYDRYDDVRLDAAITVDACRGEYESSQLILTAKQDIRDYTVSVSDLTDGAGNTFSAENILVYHEKYIEVTNLYEGNGAVAGMYPDALLPIEKAVEYGENTIASGNNQGVYLTFNVPVGQEAGTYSGSLTVTYDGAEKDVPVTLTVHDVTVSQTTHTQSKFNVTFAHYLGELNSTQDMLDSYISVMAEYRISPGLIMFGNDSNYSDESIAAYAQKAYDLLQENPKMSTFAVPTPTMTDSSTGLPTLNGSIFEKYLHAIIDVALESYDARSQTGFDLMSYAICTVSIIDEPDLNNTLDRVPGVANQFENAISGSKQYLKAQANEKGISQAFADEIEGSLEDFPLIVSMTTAWAPDEEVADIITSCPLISLYDTAAQRDVYAQQQQRWIYTCNQPTSPYPTYHIDDTLVSARSLSWMMSEYDITGNFYWAADLYQKYVGSGTYLPIDDYYGTAERYERANGDGYLLYPGAPYGMDEPLPSLRLEAIRDGAEEYELWYALHENYEQAGYDWTDIQRKVSSLIYQNAKVVSTSERMQLARQAVISLLEMSESDLAVGITDVVESGSSVTYTVQSAEGCTLTVPENSGIAVSGSSGRWELTLDTSDVEALAFTVTKEGVSETFSLEESSIRLIGAQGLSDATAQGGGTLLKEIVQASSEGIPGTEEELLKLTFGAVTGSNQYVTVGGDIASSLGKDTKTIVLTIYNPTQEEMPLRVTAKFRTSTYAVSIANETLLPGWNTLEITDLSLTAAYSGAIESLGLYFTDLADNYGECTVYLGKLTVYTF
;
A
#
# COMPACT_ATOMS: atom_id res chain seq x y z
N MET A 1 22.86 29.85 -36.84
CA MET A 1 24.08 29.94 -36.00
C MET A 1 23.80 30.77 -34.75
N LYS A 2 23.26 30.12 -33.72
CA LYS A 2 23.26 30.53 -32.32
C LYS A 2 23.59 29.24 -31.55
N LYS A 3 24.50 29.32 -30.58
CA LYS A 3 25.12 28.16 -29.89
C LYS A 3 24.08 27.31 -29.14
N PRO A 4 24.30 25.99 -29.00
CA PRO A 4 23.46 25.13 -28.17
C PRO A 4 23.71 25.44 -26.69
N PHE A 5 22.63 25.59 -25.94
CA PHE A 5 22.64 25.77 -24.49
C PHE A 5 22.60 24.37 -23.88
N ASN A 6 23.77 23.85 -23.50
CA ASN A 6 23.88 22.59 -22.77
C ASN A 6 23.41 22.84 -21.33
N ARG A 7 22.24 22.33 -20.97
CA ARG A 7 21.75 22.35 -19.59
C ARG A 7 21.69 20.90 -19.12
N ASN A 8 22.78 20.42 -18.51
CA ASN A 8 22.73 19.23 -17.66
C ASN A 8 21.81 19.61 -16.49
N MET A 9 20.57 19.13 -16.50
CA MET A 9 19.64 19.25 -15.38
C MET A 9 19.80 18.03 -14.50
N THR A 10 20.76 18.12 -13.58
CA THR A 10 20.74 17.39 -12.32
C THR A 10 19.91 18.19 -11.32
N GLY A 11 18.97 17.51 -10.67
CA GLY A 11 18.30 17.87 -9.41
C GLY A 11 18.18 19.36 -9.09
N LYS A 12 17.09 19.99 -9.54
CA LYS A 12 16.63 21.29 -9.02
C LYS A 12 15.11 21.31 -8.90
N ALA A 13 14.55 20.41 -8.12
CA ALA A 13 13.52 20.83 -7.18
C ALA A 13 14.28 21.64 -6.11
N ILE A 14 14.20 22.96 -6.22
CA ILE A 14 14.78 23.86 -5.24
C ILE A 14 13.85 23.76 -4.03
N ALA A 15 14.14 22.81 -3.14
CA ALA A 15 14.02 23.09 -1.72
C ALA A 15 14.88 24.34 -1.50
N LEU A 16 14.25 25.49 -1.34
CA LEU A 16 14.92 26.71 -0.91
C LEU A 16 15.15 26.60 0.61
N SER A 17 15.67 25.46 1.07
CA SER A 17 16.39 25.32 2.33
C SER A 17 17.73 26.02 2.13
N LEU A 18 17.71 27.34 2.30
CA LEU A 18 18.92 28.09 2.52
C LEU A 18 19.55 27.49 3.77
N ALA A 19 20.58 26.66 3.59
CA ALA A 19 21.54 26.25 4.62
C ALA A 19 22.22 27.53 5.13
N ALA A 20 21.49 28.21 5.99
CA ALA A 20 21.92 29.37 6.68
C ALA A 20 21.83 28.96 8.15
N CYS A 21 23.00 28.72 8.73
CA CYS A 21 23.23 28.96 10.15
C CYS A 21 22.88 30.43 10.46
N VAL A 22 21.60 30.80 10.39
CA VAL A 22 21.11 32.06 10.91
C VAL A 22 20.88 31.78 12.38
N THR A 23 21.89 32.10 13.17
CA THR A 23 21.65 32.54 14.55
C THR A 23 20.77 33.78 14.44
N LEU A 24 19.45 33.59 14.43
CA LEU A 24 18.45 34.64 14.57
C LEU A 24 18.61 35.21 15.98
N MET A 25 19.58 36.11 16.17
CA MET A 25 19.56 37.08 17.26
C MET A 25 18.51 38.16 16.93
N GLY A 26 17.26 37.74 16.80
CA GLY A 26 16.09 38.60 16.86
C GLY A 26 15.64 38.69 18.31
N LEU A 27 15.41 39.91 18.80
CA LEU A 27 14.90 40.19 20.14
C LEU A 27 13.56 39.47 20.36
N GLY A 28 13.61 38.28 20.98
CA GLY A 28 12.43 37.49 21.30
C GLY A 28 11.49 38.22 22.26
N PRO A 29 10.17 37.97 22.19
CA PRO A 29 9.23 38.40 23.21
C PRO A 29 9.68 37.83 24.56
N ILE A 30 9.37 38.53 25.64
CA ILE A 30 9.73 38.18 27.02
C ILE A 30 9.42 36.69 27.26
N ARG A 31 10.48 35.85 27.33
CA ARG A 31 10.37 34.41 27.55
C ARG A 31 9.56 34.19 28.83
N GLY A 32 8.43 33.50 28.69
CA GLY A 32 7.77 32.84 29.82
C GLY A 32 8.74 31.86 30.50
N ALA A 33 8.35 31.32 31.66
CA ALA A 33 9.13 30.25 32.28
C ALA A 33 9.33 29.09 31.29
N ARG A 34 10.53 28.50 31.29
CA ARG A 34 10.85 27.27 30.54
C ARG A 34 9.83 26.18 30.95
N ALA A 35 9.30 25.44 29.99
CA ALA A 35 8.42 24.31 30.29
C ALA A 35 9.15 23.23 31.10
N ASP A 36 8.41 22.42 31.85
CA ASP A 36 8.96 21.25 32.54
C ASP A 36 9.46 20.23 31.51
N GLU A 37 10.49 19.45 31.84
CA GLU A 37 11.08 18.47 30.90
C GLU A 37 10.14 17.30 30.58
N ASP A 38 9.07 17.13 31.37
CA ASP A 38 8.02 16.13 31.17
C ASP A 38 6.71 16.72 30.64
N ALA A 39 6.69 18.02 30.28
CA ALA A 39 5.53 18.73 29.74
C ALA A 39 5.02 18.16 28.42
N VAL A 40 5.90 17.48 27.67
CA VAL A 40 5.57 16.75 26.45
C VAL A 40 6.08 15.32 26.60
N GLU A 41 5.20 14.35 26.42
CA GLU A 41 5.62 12.99 26.14
C GLU A 41 5.94 12.86 24.65
N ILE A 42 7.10 12.28 24.35
CA ILE A 42 7.56 12.04 22.98
C ILE A 42 7.63 10.54 22.81
N TRP A 43 7.05 10.03 21.73
CA TRP A 43 7.03 8.63 21.33
C TRP A 43 6.96 8.55 19.80
N SER A 44 7.28 7.40 19.21
CA SER A 44 7.17 7.20 17.76
C SER A 44 6.16 6.12 17.41
N THR A 45 5.83 6.01 16.14
CA THR A 45 4.94 4.97 15.62
C THR A 45 5.19 4.80 14.12
N TYR A 46 4.51 3.85 13.50
CA TYR A 46 4.63 3.57 12.08
C TYR A 46 4.08 4.73 11.23
N SER A 47 4.67 4.96 10.06
CA SER A 47 4.22 5.97 9.08
C SER A 47 2.81 5.73 8.54
N THR A 48 2.29 4.51 8.72
CA THR A 48 0.93 4.11 8.32
C THR A 48 -0.14 4.29 9.40
N GLU A 49 0.24 4.73 10.61
CA GLU A 49 -0.70 4.96 11.72
C GLU A 49 -1.20 6.42 11.75
N LYS A 50 -2.52 6.58 11.89
CA LYS A 50 -3.18 7.89 12.05
C LYS A 50 -3.49 8.16 13.52
N ILE A 51 -2.65 8.96 14.15
CA ILE A 51 -2.80 9.32 15.57
C ILE A 51 -3.69 10.56 15.69
N LEU A 52 -4.92 10.39 16.19
CA LEU A 52 -5.88 11.48 16.32
C LEU A 52 -5.38 12.55 17.30
N GLN A 53 -5.68 13.81 17.02
CA GLN A 53 -5.25 14.94 17.85
C GLN A 53 -5.76 14.83 19.27
N ASN A 54 -7.00 14.35 19.44
CA ASN A 54 -7.79 14.44 20.66
C ASN A 54 -7.99 13.08 21.38
N GLU A 55 -7.22 12.05 21.02
CA GLU A 55 -7.31 10.69 21.58
C GLU A 55 -5.93 10.22 22.05
N TYR A 56 -5.76 9.93 23.34
CA TYR A 56 -4.45 9.55 23.89
C TYR A 56 -4.34 8.04 24.18
N ASP A 57 -5.28 7.49 24.95
CA ASP A 57 -5.21 6.11 25.48
C ASP A 57 -5.53 5.02 24.43
N ARG A 58 -5.78 5.38 23.17
CA ARG A 58 -6.20 4.44 22.10
C ARG A 58 -5.02 3.72 21.43
N TYR A 59 -3.79 4.20 21.62
CA TYR A 59 -2.65 3.85 20.77
C TYR A 59 -1.56 3.01 21.44
N ASP A 60 -1.83 2.39 22.58
CA ASP A 60 -0.85 1.58 23.32
C ASP A 60 -0.21 0.47 22.46
N ASP A 61 -0.99 -0.16 21.57
CA ASP A 61 -0.53 -1.29 20.73
C ASP A 61 0.42 -0.87 19.58
N VAL A 62 0.46 0.42 19.25
CA VAL A 62 1.28 0.99 18.16
C VAL A 62 2.25 2.07 18.67
N ARG A 63 2.31 2.28 19.98
CA ARG A 63 3.23 3.22 20.63
C ARG A 63 4.60 2.59 20.76
N LEU A 64 5.58 3.19 20.09
CA LEU A 64 6.98 2.79 20.12
C LEU A 64 7.82 3.76 20.97
N ASP A 65 9.02 3.32 21.35
CA ASP A 65 9.99 4.16 22.06
C ASP A 65 10.30 5.42 21.26
N ALA A 66 10.68 6.51 21.95
CA ALA A 66 11.04 7.78 21.32
C ALA A 66 12.32 7.65 20.47
N ALA A 67 12.18 7.14 19.26
CA ALA A 67 13.23 6.92 18.27
C ALA A 67 12.63 6.92 16.86
N ILE A 68 13.40 7.41 15.88
CA ILE A 68 13.05 7.30 14.46
C ILE A 68 13.93 6.22 13.84
N THR A 69 13.29 5.19 13.29
CA THR A 69 13.95 4.09 12.58
C THR A 69 13.31 3.97 11.20
N VAL A 70 14.13 3.95 10.15
CA VAL A 70 13.70 3.87 8.76
C VAL A 70 14.58 2.88 8.01
N ASP A 71 13.96 1.99 7.23
CA ASP A 71 14.63 1.06 6.32
C ASP A 71 14.26 1.43 4.89
N ALA A 72 15.22 1.86 4.06
CA ALA A 72 14.96 2.39 2.73
C ALA A 72 15.97 1.87 1.70
N CYS A 73 15.55 1.77 0.45
CA CYS A 73 16.35 1.47 -0.71
C CYS A 73 16.88 2.77 -1.33
N ARG A 74 17.89 2.67 -2.20
CA ARG A 74 18.38 3.83 -2.96
C ARG A 74 17.32 4.33 -3.93
N GLY A 75 17.12 5.64 -4.00
CA GLY A 75 16.15 6.26 -4.90
C GLY A 75 14.69 6.24 -4.39
N GLU A 76 14.47 5.73 -3.18
CA GLU A 76 13.16 5.62 -2.52
C GLU A 76 12.88 6.83 -1.61
N TYR A 77 11.60 7.10 -1.39
CA TYR A 77 11.12 7.84 -0.24
C TYR A 77 10.55 6.89 0.80
N GLU A 78 10.99 6.97 2.06
CA GLU A 78 10.34 6.22 3.15
C GLU A 78 10.18 7.11 4.38
N SER A 79 9.13 6.86 5.15
CA SER A 79 8.68 7.79 6.19
C SER A 79 8.62 7.17 7.58
N SER A 80 8.61 8.03 8.60
CA SER A 80 8.39 7.66 10.00
C SER A 80 7.69 8.81 10.73
N GLN A 81 7.13 8.54 11.91
CA GLN A 81 6.30 9.49 12.63
C GLN A 81 6.74 9.65 14.09
N LEU A 82 6.88 10.90 14.53
CA LEU A 82 7.09 11.28 15.93
C LEU A 82 5.83 11.95 16.48
N ILE A 83 5.36 11.54 17.65
CA ILE A 83 4.19 12.14 18.30
C ILE A 83 4.63 12.91 19.54
N LEU A 84 4.14 14.15 19.62
CA LEU A 84 4.26 15.03 20.79
C LEU A 84 2.91 15.07 21.52
N THR A 85 2.78 14.32 22.62
CA THR A 85 1.60 14.41 23.48
C THR A 85 1.83 15.44 24.58
N ALA A 86 1.09 16.54 24.52
CA ALA A 86 1.22 17.63 25.48
C ALA A 86 0.46 17.36 26.79
N LYS A 87 1.14 17.45 27.94
CA LYS A 87 0.54 17.36 29.29
C LYS A 87 0.11 18.71 29.85
N GLN A 88 0.48 19.79 29.15
CA GLN A 88 0.10 21.17 29.40
C GLN A 88 0.16 21.93 28.07
N ASP A 89 -0.40 23.14 28.02
CA ASP A 89 -0.33 23.95 26.80
C ASP A 89 1.14 24.26 26.42
N ILE A 90 1.48 23.98 25.16
CA ILE A 90 2.76 24.29 24.52
C ILE A 90 2.54 25.45 23.55
N ARG A 91 3.29 26.53 23.74
CA ARG A 91 3.10 27.80 23.02
C ARG A 91 3.91 27.87 21.73
N ASP A 92 5.03 27.18 21.70
CA ASP A 92 5.86 27.02 20.51
C ASP A 92 6.65 25.72 20.58
N TYR A 93 6.71 24.99 19.47
CA TYR A 93 7.67 23.90 19.29
C TYR A 93 8.36 23.97 17.92
N THR A 94 9.58 23.44 17.83
CA THR A 94 10.35 23.30 16.58
C THR A 94 11.06 21.97 16.56
N VAL A 95 11.40 21.50 15.36
CA VAL A 95 12.13 20.26 15.14
C VAL A 95 13.32 20.55 14.23
N SER A 96 14.48 19.99 14.56
CA SER A 96 15.68 20.04 13.71
C SER A 96 16.34 18.68 13.66
N VAL A 97 16.84 18.28 12.50
CA VAL A 97 17.50 16.98 12.29
C VAL A 97 18.97 17.22 11.95
N SER A 98 19.86 16.39 12.50
CA SER A 98 21.29 16.40 12.16
C SER A 98 21.55 15.60 10.88
N ASP A 99 22.71 15.83 10.25
CA ASP A 99 23.26 14.84 9.33
C ASP A 99 23.37 13.48 10.04
N LEU A 100 23.16 12.40 9.30
CA LEU A 100 23.34 11.04 9.80
C LEU A 100 24.65 10.46 9.26
N THR A 101 25.35 9.66 10.07
CA THR A 101 26.66 9.10 9.68
C THR A 101 26.73 7.61 9.95
N ASP A 102 27.45 6.88 9.10
CA ASP A 102 27.68 5.43 9.25
C ASP A 102 28.92 5.11 10.11
N GLY A 103 29.64 6.14 10.58
CA GLY A 103 30.91 5.99 11.29
C GLY A 103 32.10 5.57 10.43
N ALA A 104 31.91 5.24 9.14
CA ALA A 104 32.94 4.89 8.17
C ALA A 104 33.34 6.06 7.26
N GLY A 105 32.66 7.20 7.38
CA GLY A 105 32.99 8.45 6.69
C GLY A 105 31.97 8.84 5.62
N ASN A 106 30.90 8.05 5.46
CA ASN A 106 29.76 8.43 4.62
C ASN A 106 28.76 9.25 5.46
N THR A 107 27.99 10.08 4.78
CA THR A 107 27.01 10.97 5.40
C THR A 107 25.72 10.96 4.59
N PHE A 108 24.61 10.84 5.29
CA PHE A 108 23.29 11.13 4.78
C PHE A 108 22.91 12.55 5.21
N SER A 109 22.74 13.45 4.23
CA SER A 109 22.48 14.87 4.49
C SER A 109 21.12 15.06 5.15
N ALA A 110 21.05 15.93 6.17
CA ALA A 110 19.77 16.33 6.76
C ALA A 110 18.83 17.02 5.76
N GLU A 111 19.36 17.59 4.66
CA GLU A 111 18.56 18.19 3.59
C GLU A 111 17.67 17.18 2.86
N ASN A 112 17.98 15.88 2.97
CA ASN A 112 17.18 14.79 2.42
C ASN A 112 16.07 14.31 3.37
N ILE A 113 15.90 14.96 4.53
CA ILE A 113 14.88 14.63 5.53
C ILE A 113 13.87 15.76 5.55
N LEU A 114 12.69 15.52 5.00
CA LEU A 114 11.57 16.45 5.03
C LEU A 114 10.84 16.30 6.37
N VAL A 115 10.54 17.42 7.03
CA VAL A 115 9.88 17.43 8.35
C VAL A 115 8.58 18.21 8.25
N TYR A 116 7.47 17.54 8.53
CA TYR A 116 6.13 18.10 8.43
C TYR A 116 5.45 18.20 9.79
N HIS A 117 4.71 19.29 9.99
CA HIS A 117 3.63 19.38 10.95
C HIS A 117 2.39 18.74 10.35
N GLU A 118 1.86 17.71 11.01
CA GLU A 118 0.58 17.12 10.62
C GLU A 118 -0.57 18.04 11.00
N LYS A 119 -1.31 18.50 10.00
CA LYS A 119 -2.56 19.21 10.21
C LYS A 119 -3.69 18.21 10.35
N TYR A 120 -4.58 18.52 11.30
CA TYR A 120 -5.70 17.68 11.66
C TYR A 120 -7.01 18.15 11.02
N ILE A 121 -7.73 17.21 10.42
CA ILE A 121 -8.97 17.40 9.68
C ILE A 121 -10.11 16.72 10.44
N GLU A 122 -11.23 17.41 10.62
CA GLU A 122 -12.35 16.89 11.39
C GLU A 122 -13.15 15.84 10.60
N VAL A 123 -13.23 14.64 11.15
CA VAL A 123 -14.18 13.58 10.74
C VAL A 123 -15.34 13.57 11.71
N THR A 124 -16.51 14.04 11.26
CA THR A 124 -17.71 14.13 12.12
C THR A 124 -18.63 12.91 12.01
N ASN A 125 -18.67 12.30 10.83
CA ASN A 125 -19.55 11.16 10.53
C ASN A 125 -18.71 10.00 10.00
N LEU A 126 -19.08 8.80 10.42
CA LEU A 126 -18.42 7.57 10.02
C LEU A 126 -19.33 6.81 9.08
N TYR A 127 -18.77 6.42 7.94
CA TYR A 127 -19.49 5.71 6.90
C TYR A 127 -18.98 4.29 6.70
N GLU A 128 -17.79 4.01 7.21
CA GLU A 128 -17.14 2.72 7.15
C GLU A 128 -17.38 1.89 8.41
N GLY A 129 -17.60 0.59 8.23
CA GLY A 129 -17.73 -0.37 9.33
C GLY A 129 -16.39 -0.87 9.87
N ASN A 130 -15.33 -0.07 9.74
CA ASN A 130 -13.93 -0.46 9.94
C ASN A 130 -13.41 -0.25 11.37
N GLY A 131 -14.24 0.27 12.29
CA GLY A 131 -13.85 0.53 13.68
C GLY A 131 -13.25 1.92 13.93
N ALA A 132 -13.21 2.79 12.90
CA ALA A 132 -12.87 4.20 13.03
C ALA A 132 -13.82 4.94 13.99
N VAL A 133 -13.36 6.09 14.49
CA VAL A 133 -14.11 6.94 15.44
C VAL A 133 -14.14 8.37 14.91
N ALA A 134 -15.19 9.14 15.24
CA ALA A 134 -15.19 10.57 14.90
C ALA A 134 -14.07 11.29 15.68
N GLY A 135 -13.42 12.27 15.06
CA GLY A 135 -12.32 12.99 15.68
C GLY A 135 -11.47 13.80 14.70
N MET A 136 -10.34 14.28 15.19
CA MET A 136 -9.39 15.11 14.43
C MET A 136 -8.28 14.23 13.86
N TYR A 137 -8.37 13.89 12.57
CA TYR A 137 -7.46 12.98 11.88
C TYR A 137 -6.30 13.73 11.26
N PRO A 138 -5.04 13.27 11.41
CA PRO A 138 -3.93 13.87 10.68
C PRO A 138 -4.09 13.53 9.19
N ASP A 139 -3.95 14.52 8.30
CA ASP A 139 -3.93 14.26 6.86
C ASP A 139 -3.06 15.24 6.08
N ALA A 140 -3.25 16.56 6.18
CA ALA A 140 -2.42 17.51 5.44
C ALA A 140 -1.01 17.65 6.06
N LEU A 141 0.02 17.56 5.22
CA LEU A 141 1.43 17.64 5.64
C LEU A 141 1.98 19.05 5.37
N LEU A 142 2.04 19.89 6.40
CA LEU A 142 2.55 21.26 6.30
C LEU A 142 4.04 21.28 6.66
N PRO A 143 4.96 21.81 5.82
CA PRO A 143 6.37 21.94 6.21
C PRO A 143 6.52 22.63 7.57
N ILE A 144 7.38 22.09 8.44
CA ILE A 144 7.46 22.56 9.83
C ILE A 144 7.81 24.05 9.93
N GLU A 145 8.61 24.57 9.00
CA GLU A 145 8.95 25.99 8.92
C GLU A 145 7.74 26.86 8.63
N LYS A 146 6.79 26.35 7.83
CA LYS A 146 5.52 27.02 7.54
C LYS A 146 4.58 27.00 8.74
N ALA A 147 4.53 25.88 9.47
CA ALA A 147 3.80 25.83 10.73
C ALA A 147 4.32 26.86 11.74
N VAL A 148 5.64 27.05 11.82
CA VAL A 148 6.27 28.08 12.65
C VAL A 148 5.98 29.50 12.14
N GLU A 149 6.13 29.74 10.84
CA GLU A 149 5.88 31.05 10.21
C GLU A 149 4.45 31.54 10.47
N TYR A 150 3.47 30.63 10.40
CA TYR A 150 2.05 30.90 10.57
C TYR A 150 1.55 30.74 12.02
N GLY A 151 2.42 30.33 12.95
CA GLY A 151 2.09 30.20 14.37
C GLY A 151 1.15 29.02 14.70
N GLU A 152 1.19 27.97 13.89
CA GLU A 152 0.43 26.72 14.10
C GLU A 152 1.22 25.66 14.87
N ASN A 153 2.49 25.94 15.19
CA ASN A 153 3.36 25.09 15.99
C ASN A 153 3.06 25.17 17.50
N THR A 154 1.79 25.03 17.87
CA THR A 154 1.29 25.06 19.26
C THR A 154 0.54 23.77 19.57
N ILE A 155 0.54 23.34 20.82
CA ILE A 155 -0.14 22.09 21.22
C ILE A 155 -0.97 22.36 22.47
N ALA A 156 -2.28 22.15 22.41
CA ALA A 156 -3.14 22.27 23.59
C ALA A 156 -2.90 21.10 24.56
N SER A 157 -3.06 21.34 25.85
CA SER A 157 -2.98 20.30 26.88
C SER A 157 -3.93 19.15 26.58
N GLY A 158 -3.42 17.92 26.61
CA GLY A 158 -4.16 16.69 26.33
C GLY A 158 -4.22 16.30 24.86
N ASN A 159 -3.65 17.11 23.96
CA ASN A 159 -3.62 16.79 22.54
C ASN A 159 -2.29 16.15 22.11
N ASN A 160 -2.39 15.31 21.08
CA ASN A 160 -1.26 14.87 20.28
C ASN A 160 -0.97 15.89 19.18
N GLN A 161 0.30 16.00 18.82
CA GLN A 161 0.75 16.65 17.60
C GLN A 161 1.74 15.73 16.89
N GLY A 162 1.37 15.29 15.70
CA GLY A 162 2.23 14.51 14.84
C GLY A 162 3.26 15.37 14.13
N VAL A 163 4.47 14.82 14.05
CA VAL A 163 5.58 15.30 13.24
C VAL A 163 5.96 14.16 12.31
N TYR A 164 5.65 14.33 11.02
CA TYR A 164 5.90 13.33 9.99
C TYR A 164 7.25 13.59 9.34
N LEU A 165 8.07 12.56 9.18
CA LEU A 165 9.40 12.64 8.58
C LEU A 165 9.48 11.77 7.35
N THR A 166 9.88 12.34 6.22
CA THR A 166 10.07 11.63 4.95
C THR A 166 11.55 11.69 4.55
N PHE A 167 12.17 10.54 4.33
CA PHE A 167 13.57 10.39 3.94
C PHE A 167 13.64 10.15 2.43
N ASN A 168 14.16 11.12 1.68
CA ASN A 168 14.41 11.00 0.24
C ASN A 168 15.82 10.44 0.02
N VAL A 169 15.94 9.13 -0.21
CA VAL A 169 17.25 8.48 -0.35
C VAL A 169 17.79 8.67 -1.76
N PRO A 170 18.94 9.36 -1.96
CA PRO A 170 19.50 9.51 -3.28
C PRO A 170 19.89 8.17 -3.91
N VAL A 171 19.72 8.03 -5.23
CA VAL A 171 20.16 6.82 -5.99
C VAL A 171 21.64 6.49 -5.76
N GLY A 172 22.49 7.49 -5.52
CA GLY A 172 23.93 7.30 -5.28
C GLY A 172 24.33 7.18 -3.80
N GLN A 173 23.38 7.06 -2.87
CA GLN A 173 23.69 6.93 -1.45
C GLN A 173 24.32 5.56 -1.16
N GLU A 174 25.47 5.54 -0.48
CA GLU A 174 26.13 4.28 -0.09
C GLU A 174 25.22 3.47 0.85
N ALA A 175 25.16 2.15 0.63
CA ALA A 175 24.38 1.27 1.51
C ALA A 175 25.02 1.18 2.89
N GLY A 176 24.20 0.99 3.92
CA GLY A 176 24.64 0.89 5.31
C GLY A 176 23.69 1.57 6.30
N THR A 177 24.02 1.46 7.58
CA THR A 177 23.23 2.06 8.67
C THR A 177 23.83 3.40 9.07
N TYR A 178 23.04 4.46 8.97
CA TYR A 178 23.38 5.82 9.35
C TYR A 178 22.67 6.21 10.64
N SER A 179 23.40 6.81 11.58
CA SER A 179 22.84 7.25 12.85
C SER A 179 23.10 8.74 13.10
N GLY A 180 22.14 9.38 13.77
CA GLY A 180 22.19 10.77 14.19
C GLY A 180 21.09 11.08 15.19
N SER A 181 20.64 12.34 15.23
CA SER A 181 19.62 12.77 16.17
C SER A 181 18.69 13.83 15.59
N LEU A 182 17.45 13.80 16.05
CA LEU A 182 16.45 14.83 15.89
C LEU A 182 16.26 15.55 17.23
N THR A 183 16.30 16.87 17.24
CA THR A 183 16.08 17.68 18.45
C THR A 183 14.71 18.33 18.37
N VAL A 184 13.86 18.04 19.35
CA VAL A 184 12.57 18.73 19.57
C VAL A 184 12.79 19.82 20.62
N THR A 185 12.52 21.07 20.25
CA THR A 185 12.49 22.19 21.18
C THR A 185 11.05 22.60 21.43
N TYR A 186 10.62 22.73 22.68
CA TYR A 186 9.27 23.17 23.04
C TYR A 186 9.32 24.09 24.26
N ASP A 187 8.75 25.30 24.15
CA ASP A 187 8.74 26.31 25.23
C ASP A 187 10.14 26.56 25.88
N GLY A 188 11.21 26.40 25.09
CA GLY A 188 12.61 26.52 25.51
C GLY A 188 13.22 25.33 26.26
N ALA A 189 12.50 24.21 26.40
CA ALA A 189 13.06 22.89 26.72
C ALA A 189 13.47 22.17 25.43
N GLU A 190 14.47 21.28 25.53
CA GLU A 190 15.01 20.53 24.39
C GLU A 190 15.06 19.05 24.74
N LYS A 191 14.74 18.19 23.77
CA LYS A 191 14.84 16.74 23.88
C LYS A 191 15.36 16.15 22.57
N ASP A 192 16.44 15.37 22.68
CA ASP A 192 17.01 14.64 21.55
C ASP A 192 16.34 13.27 21.41
N VAL A 193 16.04 12.91 20.17
CA VAL A 193 15.46 11.65 19.73
C VAL A 193 16.46 11.00 18.78
N PRO A 194 16.91 9.76 19.02
CA PRO A 194 17.82 9.06 18.12
C PRO A 194 17.15 8.81 16.77
N VAL A 195 17.94 8.94 15.70
CA VAL A 195 17.53 8.65 14.32
C VAL A 195 18.45 7.59 13.74
N THR A 196 17.88 6.54 13.18
CA THR A 196 18.58 5.47 12.45
C THR A 196 17.94 5.27 11.08
N LEU A 197 18.75 5.32 10.04
CA LEU A 197 18.37 5.00 8.67
C LEU A 197 19.22 3.83 8.16
N THR A 198 18.59 2.73 7.77
CA THR A 198 19.24 1.65 7.01
C THR A 198 19.01 1.91 5.53
N VAL A 199 20.11 2.07 4.77
CA VAL A 199 20.06 2.13 3.31
C VAL A 199 20.44 0.75 2.77
N HIS A 200 19.48 0.05 2.17
CA HIS A 200 19.68 -1.25 1.53
C HIS A 200 20.44 -1.13 0.21
N ASP A 201 21.16 -2.19 -0.16
CA ASP A 201 21.93 -2.26 -1.42
C ASP A 201 21.05 -2.59 -2.63
N VAL A 202 19.84 -2.05 -2.64
CA VAL A 202 18.81 -2.20 -3.68
C VAL A 202 18.43 -0.81 -4.19
N THR A 203 18.17 -0.67 -5.48
CA THR A 203 17.80 0.62 -6.09
C THR A 203 16.38 0.58 -6.65
N VAL A 204 15.50 1.43 -6.13
CA VAL A 204 14.16 1.63 -6.67
C VAL A 204 14.24 2.31 -8.03
N SER A 205 13.57 1.74 -9.02
CA SER A 205 13.45 2.29 -10.37
C SER A 205 12.96 3.74 -10.32
N GLN A 206 13.62 4.64 -11.05
CA GLN A 206 13.16 6.03 -11.19
C GLN A 206 12.13 6.20 -12.31
N THR A 207 11.87 5.14 -13.08
CA THR A 207 10.72 5.01 -13.97
C THR A 207 9.56 4.44 -13.17
N THR A 208 8.33 4.83 -13.50
CA THR A 208 7.10 4.24 -12.94
C THR A 208 6.53 3.26 -13.96
N HIS A 209 6.46 1.97 -13.62
CA HIS A 209 5.96 0.91 -14.51
C HIS A 209 4.44 0.68 -14.38
N THR A 210 3.78 1.33 -13.42
CA THR A 210 2.32 1.42 -13.36
C THR A 210 1.80 2.67 -14.07
N GLN A 211 0.69 2.52 -14.77
CA GLN A 211 -0.07 3.64 -15.32
C GLN A 211 -1.03 4.18 -14.26
N SER A 212 -1.28 5.48 -14.31
CA SER A 212 -2.26 6.10 -13.41
C SER A 212 -3.01 7.24 -14.09
N LYS A 213 -4.19 7.55 -13.57
CA LYS A 213 -4.93 8.76 -13.91
C LYS A 213 -5.60 9.30 -12.66
N PHE A 214 -5.08 10.39 -12.14
CA PHE A 214 -5.63 11.08 -10.99
C PHE A 214 -6.09 12.44 -11.50
N ASN A 215 -7.40 12.68 -11.56
CA ASN A 215 -7.85 13.95 -12.12
C ASN A 215 -7.48 15.10 -11.18
N VAL A 216 -6.92 16.16 -11.75
CA VAL A 216 -6.81 17.48 -11.13
C VAL A 216 -7.70 18.45 -11.89
N THR A 217 -7.97 19.60 -11.30
CA THR A 217 -8.81 20.72 -11.74
C THR A 217 -10.26 20.75 -11.25
N PHE A 218 -10.57 20.05 -10.16
CA PHE A 218 -11.83 20.21 -9.42
C PHE A 218 -11.83 21.49 -8.56
N ALA A 219 -11.73 22.60 -9.26
CA ALA A 219 -11.70 23.95 -8.71
C ALA A 219 -10.49 24.29 -7.82
N HIS A 220 -9.29 23.75 -8.11
CA HIS A 220 -8.02 24.17 -7.46
C HIS A 220 -7.89 25.69 -7.31
N TYR A 221 -8.28 26.45 -8.34
CA TYR A 221 -8.21 27.91 -8.34
C TYR A 221 -9.01 28.58 -7.20
N LEU A 222 -9.97 27.89 -6.58
CA LEU A 222 -10.67 28.39 -5.40
C LEU A 222 -9.74 28.39 -4.17
N GLY A 223 -8.96 27.33 -3.98
CA GLY A 223 -8.01 27.21 -2.89
C GLY A 223 -6.72 27.98 -3.13
N GLU A 224 -6.23 27.97 -4.37
CA GLU A 224 -4.98 28.65 -4.74
C GLU A 224 -5.16 30.13 -5.08
N LEU A 225 -6.39 30.56 -5.36
CA LEU A 225 -6.71 31.89 -5.92
C LEU A 225 -5.91 32.18 -7.21
N ASN A 226 -5.51 31.12 -7.92
CA ASN A 226 -4.68 31.14 -9.11
C ASN A 226 -5.17 30.07 -10.11
N SER A 227 -5.50 30.48 -11.33
CA SER A 227 -6.00 29.61 -12.41
C SER A 227 -5.07 29.58 -13.62
N THR A 228 -3.78 29.82 -13.41
CA THR A 228 -2.77 29.85 -14.48
C THR A 228 -2.31 28.45 -14.84
N GLN A 229 -1.76 28.28 -16.04
CA GLN A 229 -1.12 27.01 -16.45
C GLN A 229 0.07 26.68 -15.52
N ASP A 230 0.84 27.69 -15.09
CA ASP A 230 1.98 27.49 -14.18
C ASP A 230 1.55 26.86 -12.84
N MET A 231 0.37 27.19 -12.32
CA MET A 231 -0.19 26.55 -11.11
C MET A 231 -0.66 25.13 -11.38
N LEU A 232 -1.24 24.84 -12.55
CA LEU A 232 -1.54 23.45 -12.93
C LEU A 232 -0.24 22.64 -13.07
N ASP A 233 0.80 23.22 -13.68
CA ASP A 233 2.09 22.58 -13.84
C ASP A 233 2.74 22.25 -12.48
N SER A 234 2.58 23.12 -11.46
CA SER A 234 3.07 22.83 -10.11
C SER A 234 2.36 21.64 -9.46
N TYR A 235 1.05 21.50 -9.65
CA TYR A 235 0.30 20.31 -9.24
C TYR A 235 0.81 19.06 -9.97
N ILE A 236 1.02 19.14 -11.29
CA ILE A 236 1.51 18.02 -12.09
C ILE A 236 2.90 17.57 -11.62
N SER A 237 3.80 18.51 -11.32
CA SER A 237 5.13 18.17 -10.80
C SER A 237 5.07 17.52 -9.42
N VAL A 238 4.23 18.03 -8.50
CA VAL A 238 4.03 17.36 -7.21
C VAL A 238 3.47 15.95 -7.42
N MET A 239 2.42 15.79 -8.24
CA MET A 239 1.84 14.48 -8.55
C MET A 239 2.86 13.48 -9.09
N ALA A 240 3.75 13.92 -9.99
CA ALA A 240 4.77 13.06 -10.56
C ALA A 240 5.80 12.60 -9.52
N GLU A 241 6.19 13.44 -8.56
CA GLU A 241 7.04 13.01 -7.43
C GLU A 241 6.39 11.91 -6.59
N TYR A 242 5.05 11.90 -6.51
CA TYR A 242 4.25 10.84 -5.91
C TYR A 242 3.89 9.69 -6.86
N ARG A 243 4.53 9.64 -8.05
CA ARG A 243 4.34 8.60 -9.08
C ARG A 243 2.91 8.46 -9.58
N ILE A 244 2.13 9.53 -9.51
CA ILE A 244 0.78 9.60 -10.07
C ILE A 244 0.71 10.62 -11.20
N SER A 245 -0.14 10.34 -12.20
CA SER A 245 -0.25 11.16 -13.41
C SER A 245 -1.59 11.91 -13.47
N PRO A 246 -1.61 13.15 -13.99
CA PRO A 246 -2.79 14.00 -14.01
C PRO A 246 -3.80 13.59 -15.11
N GLY A 247 -5.08 13.80 -14.84
CA GLY A 247 -6.14 13.68 -15.86
C GLY A 247 -6.21 14.84 -16.87
N LEU A 248 -5.56 15.97 -16.59
CA LEU A 248 -5.49 17.16 -17.45
C LEU A 248 -4.10 17.78 -17.36
N ILE A 249 -3.49 18.09 -18.51
CA ILE A 249 -2.16 18.74 -18.57
C ILE A 249 -2.16 20.16 -19.16
N MET A 250 -3.27 20.60 -19.78
CA MET A 250 -3.34 21.90 -20.44
C MET A 250 -4.76 22.46 -20.47
N PHE A 251 -4.95 23.70 -20.00
CA PHE A 251 -6.28 24.35 -20.05
C PHE A 251 -6.72 24.71 -21.47
N GLY A 252 -8.03 24.60 -21.74
CA GLY A 252 -8.67 25.09 -22.96
C GLY A 252 -8.47 24.22 -24.21
N ASN A 253 -7.73 23.11 -24.10
CA ASN A 253 -7.54 22.13 -25.20
C ASN A 253 -8.84 21.35 -25.52
N ASP A 254 -9.82 21.39 -24.61
CA ASP A 254 -11.13 20.76 -24.72
C ASP A 254 -12.15 21.63 -25.46
N SER A 255 -11.78 22.87 -25.82
CA SER A 255 -12.67 23.84 -26.47
C SER A 255 -12.02 24.55 -27.67
N ASN A 256 -10.69 24.49 -27.81
CA ASN A 256 -9.95 24.98 -28.97
C ASN A 256 -9.26 23.83 -29.72
N TYR A 257 -9.82 23.44 -30.88
CA TYR A 257 -9.30 22.36 -31.72
C TYR A 257 -8.56 22.85 -32.98
N SER A 258 -7.92 24.03 -32.90
CA SER A 258 -7.03 24.48 -33.96
C SER A 258 -5.77 23.61 -34.01
N ASP A 259 -5.20 23.42 -35.20
CA ASP A 259 -4.00 22.58 -35.37
C ASP A 259 -2.82 23.10 -34.52
N GLU A 260 -2.72 24.42 -34.29
CA GLU A 260 -1.73 25.04 -33.40
C GLU A 260 -1.94 24.64 -31.92
N SER A 261 -3.20 24.63 -31.45
CA SER A 261 -3.52 24.22 -30.07
C SER A 261 -3.26 22.73 -29.84
N ILE A 262 -3.58 21.90 -30.84
CA ILE A 262 -3.34 20.45 -30.80
C ILE A 262 -1.84 20.14 -30.80
N ALA A 263 -1.05 20.82 -31.63
CA ALA A 263 0.41 20.68 -31.62
C ALA A 263 1.03 21.15 -30.29
N ALA A 264 0.57 22.26 -29.74
CA ALA A 264 1.01 22.76 -28.43
C ALA A 264 0.72 21.76 -27.31
N TYR A 265 -0.42 21.07 -27.37
CA TYR A 265 -0.77 20.02 -26.42
C TYR A 265 0.21 18.84 -26.46
N ALA A 266 0.51 18.30 -27.65
CA ALA A 266 1.44 17.19 -27.80
C ALA A 266 2.86 17.57 -27.34
N GLN A 267 3.31 18.79 -27.65
CA GLN A 267 4.59 19.30 -27.17
C GLN A 267 4.60 19.43 -25.63
N LYS A 268 3.51 19.93 -25.04
CA LYS A 268 3.39 20.04 -23.57
C LYS A 268 3.46 18.68 -22.89
N ALA A 269 2.83 17.66 -23.44
CA ALA A 269 2.92 16.29 -22.94
C ALA A 269 4.37 15.77 -22.94
N TYR A 270 5.08 15.97 -24.06
CA TYR A 270 6.50 15.63 -24.16
C TYR A 270 7.35 16.38 -23.14
N ASP A 271 7.22 17.70 -23.07
CA ASP A 271 7.99 18.54 -22.15
C ASP A 271 7.78 18.11 -20.69
N LEU A 272 6.52 17.84 -20.29
CA LEU A 272 6.19 17.37 -18.94
C LEU A 272 6.85 16.01 -18.63
N LEU A 273 6.85 15.06 -19.56
CA LEU A 273 7.49 13.76 -19.35
C LEU A 273 9.03 13.84 -19.31
N GLN A 274 9.63 14.79 -20.04
CA GLN A 274 11.08 15.06 -19.94
C GLN A 274 11.44 15.72 -18.60
N GLU A 275 10.56 16.58 -18.09
CA GLU A 275 10.76 17.31 -16.83
C GLU A 275 10.43 16.43 -15.60
N ASN A 276 9.50 15.49 -15.74
CA ASN A 276 8.97 14.68 -14.64
C ASN A 276 9.06 13.17 -14.99
N PRO A 277 10.23 12.52 -14.83
CA PRO A 277 10.47 11.15 -15.28
C PRO A 277 9.64 10.07 -14.56
N LYS A 278 9.06 10.42 -13.39
CA LYS A 278 8.16 9.54 -12.61
C LYS A 278 6.69 9.61 -13.05
N MET A 279 6.35 10.53 -13.96
CA MET A 279 5.03 10.58 -14.60
C MET A 279 4.91 9.43 -15.61
N SER A 280 3.86 8.63 -15.50
CA SER A 280 3.67 7.42 -16.31
C SER A 280 2.62 7.55 -17.40
N THR A 281 1.75 8.56 -17.35
CA THR A 281 0.74 8.76 -18.41
C THR A 281 0.41 10.23 -18.68
N PHE A 282 -0.25 10.49 -19.80
CA PHE A 282 -1.09 11.67 -20.00
C PHE A 282 -2.39 11.31 -20.74
N ALA A 283 -3.51 11.95 -20.40
CA ALA A 283 -4.81 11.68 -21.01
C ALA A 283 -5.02 12.46 -22.31
N VAL A 284 -5.24 11.79 -23.45
CA VAL A 284 -5.51 12.45 -24.73
C VAL A 284 -6.90 13.13 -24.69
N PRO A 285 -7.05 14.39 -25.17
CA PRO A 285 -8.35 15.06 -25.18
C PRO A 285 -9.39 14.35 -26.04
N THR A 286 -10.61 14.17 -25.51
CA THR A 286 -11.68 13.36 -26.12
C THR A 286 -12.90 14.21 -26.51
N PRO A 287 -12.81 15.04 -27.58
CA PRO A 287 -13.93 15.86 -28.03
C PRO A 287 -15.12 14.99 -28.44
N THR A 288 -16.34 15.41 -28.14
CA THR A 288 -17.55 14.61 -28.42
C THR A 288 -18.37 15.17 -29.59
N MET A 289 -19.17 14.31 -30.21
CA MET A 289 -20.12 14.65 -31.26
C MET A 289 -21.39 13.79 -31.13
N THR A 290 -22.39 14.05 -31.97
CA THR A 290 -23.55 13.16 -32.12
C THR A 290 -23.35 12.26 -33.31
N ASP A 291 -23.49 10.95 -33.12
CA ASP A 291 -23.51 9.98 -34.21
C ASP A 291 -24.80 10.17 -35.02
N SER A 292 -24.64 10.49 -36.31
CA SER A 292 -25.75 10.72 -37.22
C SER A 292 -26.61 9.48 -37.50
N SER A 293 -26.07 8.27 -37.28
CA SER A 293 -26.75 7.01 -37.57
C SER A 293 -27.61 6.53 -36.41
N THR A 294 -27.13 6.67 -35.18
CA THR A 294 -27.82 6.23 -33.95
C THR A 294 -28.52 7.38 -33.23
N GLY A 295 -28.08 8.63 -33.44
CA GLY A 295 -28.52 9.81 -32.70
C GLY A 295 -27.92 9.93 -31.29
N LEU A 296 -27.01 9.02 -30.91
CA LEU A 296 -26.38 8.99 -29.60
C LEU A 296 -25.09 9.87 -29.56
N PRO A 297 -24.71 10.41 -28.40
CA PRO A 297 -23.38 11.00 -28.21
C PRO A 297 -22.27 9.97 -28.45
N THR A 298 -21.19 10.37 -29.10
CA THR A 298 -19.98 9.56 -29.34
C THR A 298 -18.71 10.43 -29.32
N LEU A 299 -17.53 9.81 -29.37
CA LEU A 299 -16.23 10.46 -29.59
C LEU A 299 -16.18 11.07 -31.00
N ASN A 300 -15.66 12.28 -31.12
CA ASN A 300 -15.35 12.88 -32.41
C ASN A 300 -14.00 12.33 -32.90
N GLY A 301 -14.06 11.16 -33.54
CA GLY A 301 -12.87 10.44 -34.03
C GLY A 301 -11.98 11.29 -34.93
N SER A 302 -12.55 12.19 -35.73
CA SER A 302 -11.77 13.04 -36.65
C SER A 302 -10.90 14.11 -35.96
N ILE A 303 -11.33 14.63 -34.80
CA ILE A 303 -10.51 15.56 -34.02
C ILE A 303 -9.57 14.78 -33.12
N PHE A 304 -10.02 13.66 -32.56
CA PHE A 304 -9.18 12.77 -31.77
C PHE A 304 -7.98 12.24 -32.55
N GLU A 305 -8.17 11.80 -33.80
CA GLU A 305 -7.10 11.37 -34.71
C GLU A 305 -6.04 12.48 -34.93
N LYS A 306 -6.45 13.75 -34.96
CA LYS A 306 -5.48 14.87 -35.05
C LYS A 306 -4.58 14.98 -33.82
N TYR A 307 -5.10 14.69 -32.63
CA TYR A 307 -4.28 14.64 -31.42
C TYR A 307 -3.26 13.51 -31.51
N LEU A 308 -3.67 12.33 -31.97
CA LEU A 308 -2.77 11.19 -32.18
C LEU A 308 -1.68 11.52 -33.23
N HIS A 309 -2.05 12.17 -34.34
CA HIS A 309 -1.07 12.63 -35.32
C HIS A 309 -0.04 13.61 -34.74
N ALA A 310 -0.47 14.56 -33.91
CA ALA A 310 0.45 15.50 -33.26
C ALA A 310 1.39 14.80 -32.25
N ILE A 311 0.87 13.82 -31.50
CA ILE A 311 1.69 12.98 -30.60
C ILE A 311 2.73 12.20 -31.39
N ILE A 312 2.32 11.57 -32.50
CA ILE A 312 3.22 10.87 -33.43
C ILE A 312 4.26 11.83 -33.99
N ASP A 313 3.86 13.03 -34.43
CA ASP A 313 4.80 14.01 -34.99
C ASP A 313 5.90 14.39 -33.98
N VAL A 314 5.54 14.63 -32.71
CA VAL A 314 6.50 14.91 -31.64
C VAL A 314 7.41 13.71 -31.37
N ALA A 315 6.85 12.49 -31.33
CA ALA A 315 7.65 11.27 -31.17
C ALA A 315 8.67 11.12 -32.33
N LEU A 316 8.25 11.29 -33.59
CA LEU A 316 9.15 11.22 -34.74
C LEU A 316 10.16 12.36 -34.78
N GLU A 317 9.83 13.54 -34.22
CA GLU A 317 10.76 14.68 -34.10
C GLU A 317 11.84 14.47 -33.04
N SER A 318 11.58 13.63 -32.03
CA SER A 318 12.56 13.25 -31.02
C SER A 318 13.63 12.26 -31.52
N TYR A 319 13.46 11.69 -32.71
CA TYR A 319 14.32 10.67 -33.28
C TYR A 319 15.76 11.15 -33.56
N ASP A 320 16.77 10.45 -33.02
CA ASP A 320 18.17 10.61 -33.38
C ASP A 320 18.61 9.54 -34.39
N ALA A 321 18.87 9.97 -35.62
CA ALA A 321 19.33 9.10 -36.70
C ALA A 321 20.69 8.41 -36.43
N ARG A 322 21.47 8.85 -35.43
CA ARG A 322 22.74 8.21 -35.05
C ARG A 322 22.54 7.00 -34.15
N SER A 323 21.71 7.12 -33.12
CA SER A 323 21.36 6.00 -32.24
C SER A 323 20.26 5.13 -32.84
N GLN A 324 19.51 5.65 -33.83
CA GLN A 324 18.30 5.06 -34.38
C GLN A 324 17.18 4.86 -33.35
N THR A 325 17.15 5.72 -32.32
CA THR A 325 16.15 5.72 -31.25
C THR A 325 15.48 7.08 -31.16
N GLY A 326 14.28 7.13 -30.60
CA GLY A 326 13.61 8.34 -30.19
C GLY A 326 12.87 8.13 -28.88
N PHE A 327 12.10 9.13 -28.46
CA PHE A 327 11.18 9.04 -27.33
C PHE A 327 9.79 8.68 -27.86
N ASP A 328 9.33 7.48 -27.58
CA ASP A 328 7.97 7.06 -27.92
C ASP A 328 6.95 7.73 -26.99
N LEU A 329 6.52 8.94 -27.35
CA LEU A 329 5.50 9.67 -26.61
C LEU A 329 4.16 8.92 -26.56
N MET A 330 3.86 8.08 -27.54
CA MET A 330 2.58 7.36 -27.63
C MET A 330 2.43 6.32 -26.51
N SER A 331 3.54 5.72 -26.06
CA SER A 331 3.55 4.73 -24.97
C SER A 331 3.02 5.24 -23.63
N TYR A 332 2.95 6.56 -23.44
CA TYR A 332 2.43 7.23 -22.24
C TYR A 332 0.97 7.70 -22.39
N ALA A 333 0.40 7.62 -23.58
CA ALA A 333 -0.95 8.14 -23.81
C ALA A 333 -2.01 7.20 -23.20
N ILE A 334 -3.04 7.76 -22.59
CA ILE A 334 -4.27 7.03 -22.21
C ILE A 334 -5.54 7.71 -22.75
N CYS A 335 -6.63 6.97 -22.92
CA CYS A 335 -7.91 7.50 -23.38
C CYS A 335 -9.04 7.22 -22.39
N THR A 336 -9.71 8.28 -21.94
CA THR A 336 -10.98 8.20 -21.20
C THR A 336 -11.99 9.16 -21.83
N VAL A 337 -13.25 8.75 -21.91
CA VAL A 337 -14.30 9.53 -22.59
C VAL A 337 -15.46 9.79 -21.62
N SER A 338 -15.68 11.06 -21.25
CA SER A 338 -16.64 11.44 -20.19
C SER A 338 -18.10 11.02 -20.45
N ILE A 339 -18.51 10.83 -21.69
CA ILE A 339 -19.89 10.40 -22.03
C ILE A 339 -20.16 8.91 -21.77
N ILE A 340 -19.11 8.13 -21.47
CA ILE A 340 -19.14 6.73 -21.05
C ILE A 340 -18.38 6.54 -19.73
N ASP A 341 -18.38 7.56 -18.87
CA ASP A 341 -17.95 7.44 -17.47
C ASP A 341 -19.03 6.68 -16.68
N GLU A 342 -18.65 5.59 -16.01
CA GLU A 342 -19.54 4.69 -15.26
C GLU A 342 -20.85 4.39 -16.03
N PRO A 343 -20.77 3.83 -17.25
CA PRO A 343 -21.93 3.76 -18.13
C PRO A 343 -23.02 2.79 -17.64
N ASP A 344 -22.65 1.84 -16.78
CA ASP A 344 -23.57 0.97 -16.06
C ASP A 344 -24.40 1.73 -15.03
N LEU A 345 -23.77 2.65 -14.28
CA LEU A 345 -24.44 3.50 -13.30
C LEU A 345 -25.30 4.58 -13.98
N ASN A 346 -24.75 5.19 -15.04
CA ASN A 346 -25.35 6.33 -15.71
C ASN A 346 -26.37 5.95 -16.81
N ASN A 347 -26.60 4.65 -17.03
CA ASN A 347 -27.48 4.12 -18.07
C ASN A 347 -27.10 4.66 -19.47
N THR A 348 -25.81 4.55 -19.81
CA THR A 348 -25.21 5.02 -21.08
C THR A 348 -24.38 3.94 -21.79
N LEU A 349 -24.56 2.66 -21.41
CA LEU A 349 -23.93 1.50 -22.09
C LEU A 349 -24.18 1.48 -23.61
N ASP A 350 -25.31 2.02 -24.07
CA ASP A 350 -25.67 2.12 -25.50
C ASP A 350 -24.72 3.04 -26.30
N ARG A 351 -23.92 3.88 -25.63
CA ARG A 351 -22.93 4.74 -26.27
C ARG A 351 -21.58 4.06 -26.49
N VAL A 352 -21.27 3.01 -25.72
CA VAL A 352 -19.95 2.34 -25.73
C VAL A 352 -19.57 1.85 -27.13
N PRO A 353 -20.43 1.15 -27.90
CA PRO A 353 -20.06 0.70 -29.24
C PRO A 353 -19.76 1.85 -30.20
N GLY A 354 -20.51 2.95 -30.09
CA GLY A 354 -20.28 4.14 -30.91
C GLY A 354 -18.92 4.78 -30.62
N VAL A 355 -18.53 4.85 -29.34
CA VAL A 355 -17.25 5.41 -28.91
C VAL A 355 -16.09 4.49 -29.33
N ALA A 356 -16.19 3.19 -29.05
CA ALA A 356 -15.18 2.19 -29.41
C ALA A 356 -14.90 2.20 -30.92
N ASN A 357 -15.94 2.26 -31.74
CA ASN A 357 -15.80 2.35 -33.19
C ASN A 357 -15.08 3.63 -33.64
N GLN A 358 -15.37 4.79 -33.03
CA GLN A 358 -14.68 6.05 -33.38
C GLN A 358 -13.21 6.04 -32.95
N PHE A 359 -12.92 5.44 -31.79
CA PHE A 359 -11.58 5.24 -31.28
C PHE A 359 -10.75 4.36 -32.22
N GLU A 360 -11.23 3.17 -32.56
CA GLU A 360 -10.53 2.20 -33.42
C GLU A 360 -10.28 2.75 -34.83
N ASN A 361 -11.24 3.51 -35.38
CA ASN A 361 -11.05 4.19 -36.67
C ASN A 361 -9.92 5.24 -36.62
N ALA A 362 -9.82 6.00 -35.52
CA ALA A 362 -8.76 6.98 -35.34
C ALA A 362 -7.38 6.31 -35.20
N ILE A 363 -7.31 5.16 -34.51
CA ILE A 363 -6.08 4.37 -34.40
C ILE A 363 -5.65 3.83 -35.76
N SER A 364 -6.58 3.23 -36.51
CA SER A 364 -6.33 2.74 -37.86
C SER A 364 -5.86 3.84 -38.82
N GLY A 365 -6.41 5.05 -38.72
CA GLY A 365 -5.96 6.23 -39.46
C GLY A 365 -4.55 6.67 -39.05
N SER A 366 -4.28 6.71 -37.75
CA SER A 366 -3.00 7.12 -37.17
C SER A 366 -1.85 6.18 -37.53
N LYS A 367 -2.08 4.86 -37.61
CA LYS A 367 -1.07 3.91 -38.11
C LYS A 367 -0.68 4.18 -39.56
N GLN A 368 -1.65 4.51 -40.41
CA GLN A 368 -1.38 4.89 -41.81
C GLN A 368 -0.59 6.20 -41.88
N TYR A 369 -0.94 7.17 -41.03
CA TYR A 369 -0.22 8.43 -40.92
C TYR A 369 1.23 8.24 -40.47
N LEU A 370 1.45 7.49 -39.38
CA LEU A 370 2.78 7.12 -38.86
C LEU A 370 3.64 6.52 -39.95
N LYS A 371 3.14 5.53 -40.68
CA LYS A 371 3.87 4.90 -41.78
C LYS A 371 4.23 5.89 -42.89
N ALA A 372 3.34 6.80 -43.24
CA ALA A 372 3.62 7.82 -44.25
C ALA A 372 4.70 8.79 -43.77
N GLN A 373 4.59 9.30 -42.53
CA GLN A 373 5.52 10.26 -41.94
C GLN A 373 6.90 9.65 -41.66
N ALA A 374 6.97 8.42 -41.13
CA ALA A 374 8.22 7.72 -40.91
C ALA A 374 9.03 7.55 -42.21
N ASN A 375 8.35 7.20 -43.31
CA ASN A 375 8.97 7.11 -44.63
C ASN A 375 9.44 8.47 -45.17
N GLU A 376 8.62 9.51 -45.01
CA GLU A 376 8.96 10.88 -45.45
C GLU A 376 10.17 11.45 -44.69
N LYS A 377 10.21 11.24 -43.37
CA LYS A 377 11.24 11.76 -42.47
C LYS A 377 12.48 10.87 -42.38
N GLY A 378 12.45 9.66 -42.97
CA GLY A 378 13.58 8.73 -42.97
C GLY A 378 13.84 8.08 -41.61
N ILE A 379 12.79 7.80 -40.85
CA ILE A 379 12.82 7.16 -39.53
C ILE A 379 13.12 5.65 -39.70
N SER A 380 13.85 5.06 -38.75
CA SER A 380 14.11 3.61 -38.78
C SER A 380 12.81 2.82 -38.65
N GLN A 381 12.75 1.67 -39.32
CA GLN A 381 11.60 0.77 -39.21
C GLN A 381 11.38 0.35 -37.74
N ALA A 382 12.46 0.05 -37.01
CA ALA A 382 12.37 -0.37 -35.61
C ALA A 382 11.66 0.65 -34.70
N PHE A 383 12.00 1.94 -34.83
CA PHE A 383 11.35 2.98 -34.00
C PHE A 383 9.92 3.28 -34.48
N ALA A 384 9.65 3.15 -35.77
CA ALA A 384 8.28 3.25 -36.28
C ALA A 384 7.41 2.07 -35.80
N ASP A 385 7.95 0.85 -35.77
CA ASP A 385 7.27 -0.35 -35.26
C ASP A 385 6.99 -0.23 -33.75
N GLU A 386 7.91 0.38 -32.98
CA GLU A 386 7.74 0.69 -31.56
C GLU A 386 6.52 1.60 -31.32
N ILE A 387 6.43 2.73 -32.03
CA ILE A 387 5.27 3.64 -31.94
C ILE A 387 3.98 2.96 -32.45
N GLU A 388 4.06 2.11 -33.49
CA GLU A 388 2.90 1.35 -33.99
C GLU A 388 2.39 0.36 -32.94
N GLY A 389 3.28 -0.28 -32.18
CA GLY A 389 2.94 -1.10 -31.02
C GLY A 389 2.25 -0.28 -29.92
N SER A 390 2.77 0.90 -29.58
CA SER A 390 2.11 1.79 -28.62
C SER A 390 0.73 2.29 -29.06
N LEU A 391 0.48 2.41 -30.38
CA LEU A 391 -0.86 2.66 -30.91
C LEU A 391 -1.79 1.45 -30.78
N GLU A 392 -1.25 0.22 -30.84
CA GLU A 392 -1.98 -1.03 -30.63
C GLU A 392 -2.38 -1.20 -29.17
N ASP A 393 -1.48 -0.82 -28.27
CA ASP A 393 -1.63 -0.99 -26.84
C ASP A 393 -2.34 0.22 -26.18
N PHE A 394 -2.79 1.20 -26.96
CA PHE A 394 -3.39 2.42 -26.44
C PHE A 394 -4.76 2.16 -25.79
N PRO A 395 -4.93 2.37 -24.47
CA PRO A 395 -6.12 1.90 -23.78
C PRO A 395 -7.29 2.88 -23.88
N LEU A 396 -8.47 2.36 -24.27
CA LEU A 396 -9.76 3.03 -24.09
C LEU A 396 -10.37 2.60 -22.76
N ILE A 397 -10.05 3.37 -21.72
CA ILE A 397 -10.38 3.06 -20.32
C ILE A 397 -11.83 3.45 -20.02
N VAL A 398 -12.60 2.50 -19.49
CA VAL A 398 -14.00 2.69 -19.09
C VAL A 398 -14.19 2.30 -17.63
N SER A 399 -14.48 3.29 -16.78
CA SER A 399 -14.81 3.11 -15.36
C SER A 399 -16.11 2.30 -15.21
N MET A 400 -16.14 1.35 -14.28
CA MET A 400 -17.27 0.45 -14.07
C MET A 400 -17.58 0.24 -12.58
N THR A 401 -18.86 0.32 -12.19
CA THR A 401 -19.30 0.07 -10.81
C THR A 401 -19.68 -1.40 -10.55
N THR A 402 -19.90 -2.15 -11.62
CA THR A 402 -20.28 -3.57 -11.61
C THR A 402 -19.38 -4.39 -12.52
N ALA A 403 -19.29 -5.69 -12.27
CA ALA A 403 -18.54 -6.59 -13.13
C ALA A 403 -19.14 -6.58 -14.54
N TRP A 404 -18.31 -6.36 -15.54
CA TRP A 404 -18.74 -6.22 -16.92
C TRP A 404 -17.80 -6.95 -17.86
N ALA A 405 -18.38 -7.83 -18.66
CA ALA A 405 -17.75 -8.41 -19.83
C ALA A 405 -18.34 -7.69 -21.05
N PRO A 406 -17.56 -6.84 -21.75
CA PRO A 406 -18.04 -6.17 -22.95
C PRO A 406 -18.50 -7.18 -24.01
N ASP A 407 -19.41 -6.75 -24.88
CA ASP A 407 -19.82 -7.56 -26.04
C ASP A 407 -18.60 -7.87 -26.94
N GLU A 408 -18.60 -9.04 -27.58
CA GLU A 408 -17.48 -9.54 -28.41
C GLU A 408 -17.02 -8.53 -29.48
N GLU A 409 -17.90 -7.67 -29.97
CA GLU A 409 -17.57 -6.62 -30.96
C GLU A 409 -16.62 -5.54 -30.43
N VAL A 410 -16.63 -5.27 -29.12
CA VAL A 410 -15.85 -4.20 -28.49
C VAL A 410 -14.92 -4.69 -27.38
N ALA A 411 -14.93 -5.99 -27.07
CA ALA A 411 -14.16 -6.59 -25.98
C ALA A 411 -12.64 -6.40 -26.15
N ASP A 412 -12.14 -6.45 -27.39
CA ASP A 412 -10.73 -6.24 -27.72
C ASP A 412 -10.32 -4.76 -27.78
N ILE A 413 -11.29 -3.83 -27.78
CA ILE A 413 -11.05 -2.38 -27.87
C ILE A 413 -11.10 -1.73 -26.48
N ILE A 414 -12.00 -2.21 -25.63
CA ILE A 414 -12.27 -1.59 -24.33
C ILE A 414 -11.33 -2.16 -23.27
N THR A 415 -10.71 -1.25 -22.53
CA THR A 415 -10.01 -1.52 -21.28
C THR A 415 -10.97 -1.29 -20.11
N SER A 416 -11.45 -2.37 -19.51
CA SER A 416 -12.36 -2.29 -18.37
C SER A 416 -11.62 -1.81 -17.12
N CYS A 417 -12.20 -0.83 -16.42
CA CYS A 417 -11.66 -0.23 -15.20
C CYS A 417 -12.66 -0.36 -14.04
N PRO A 418 -12.85 -1.58 -13.51
CA PRO A 418 -13.78 -1.85 -12.41
C PRO A 418 -13.24 -1.42 -11.04
N LEU A 419 -14.12 -1.38 -10.04
CA LEU A 419 -13.73 -1.28 -8.63
C LEU A 419 -12.83 -2.45 -8.20
N ILE A 420 -11.87 -2.22 -7.30
CA ILE A 420 -10.97 -3.28 -6.77
C ILE A 420 -11.74 -4.41 -6.06
N SER A 421 -12.92 -4.13 -5.50
CA SER A 421 -13.80 -5.16 -4.91
C SER A 421 -14.31 -6.19 -5.93
N LEU A 422 -14.17 -5.90 -7.23
CA LEU A 422 -14.46 -6.81 -8.33
C LEU A 422 -13.24 -7.65 -8.73
N TYR A 423 -12.13 -7.61 -7.97
CA TYR A 423 -11.00 -8.54 -8.06
C TYR A 423 -10.92 -9.50 -6.84
N ASP A 424 -11.90 -9.48 -5.93
CA ASP A 424 -11.85 -10.22 -4.65
C ASP A 424 -11.66 -11.74 -4.87
N THR A 425 -12.54 -12.40 -5.60
CA THR A 425 -12.43 -13.85 -5.84
C THR A 425 -11.70 -14.16 -7.14
N ALA A 426 -11.08 -15.34 -7.22
CA ALA A 426 -10.45 -15.83 -8.45
C ALA A 426 -11.41 -15.78 -9.65
N ALA A 427 -12.67 -16.19 -9.45
CA ALA A 427 -13.69 -16.14 -10.51
C ALA A 427 -14.02 -14.70 -10.98
N GLN A 428 -13.89 -13.70 -10.11
CA GLN A 428 -14.06 -12.30 -10.51
C GLN A 428 -12.82 -11.79 -11.25
N ARG A 429 -11.60 -12.19 -10.85
CA ARG A 429 -10.38 -11.87 -11.59
C ARG A 429 -10.38 -12.47 -13.00
N ASP A 430 -10.90 -13.70 -13.14
CA ASP A 430 -11.01 -14.39 -14.43
C ASP A 430 -11.86 -13.63 -15.47
N VAL A 431 -12.76 -12.73 -15.04
CA VAL A 431 -13.55 -11.87 -15.94
C VAL A 431 -12.64 -10.96 -16.77
N TYR A 432 -11.52 -10.52 -16.19
CA TYR A 432 -10.60 -9.57 -16.81
C TYR A 432 -9.31 -10.22 -17.33
N ALA A 433 -9.15 -11.54 -17.16
CA ALA A 433 -7.91 -12.25 -17.49
C ALA A 433 -7.55 -12.23 -18.99
N GLN A 434 -8.52 -11.96 -19.87
CA GLN A 434 -8.30 -11.83 -21.32
C GLN A 434 -8.11 -10.37 -21.77
N GLN A 435 -8.26 -9.39 -20.87
CA GLN A 435 -8.00 -8.00 -21.19
C GLN A 435 -6.50 -7.79 -21.36
N GLN A 436 -6.12 -7.09 -22.42
CA GLN A 436 -4.72 -6.77 -22.70
C GLN A 436 -4.08 -5.97 -21.55
N GLN A 437 -4.85 -5.09 -20.93
CA GLN A 437 -4.47 -4.34 -19.75
C GLN A 437 -5.59 -4.41 -18.73
N ARG A 438 -5.21 -4.46 -17.46
CA ARG A 438 -6.15 -4.46 -16.33
C ARG A 438 -6.00 -3.15 -15.58
N TRP A 439 -7.12 -2.48 -15.41
CA TRP A 439 -7.21 -1.23 -14.67
C TRP A 439 -8.13 -1.40 -13.45
N ILE A 440 -7.95 -0.51 -12.48
CA ILE A 440 -8.84 -0.37 -11.33
C ILE A 440 -9.29 1.08 -11.16
N TYR A 441 -10.53 1.22 -10.70
CA TYR A 441 -11.13 2.50 -10.36
C TYR A 441 -11.37 2.59 -8.86
N THR A 442 -11.03 3.73 -8.28
CA THR A 442 -11.30 4.07 -6.88
C THR A 442 -12.02 5.42 -6.79
N CYS A 443 -12.96 5.52 -5.86
CA CYS A 443 -13.73 6.74 -5.57
C CYS A 443 -14.27 6.66 -4.14
N ASN A 444 -15.50 7.12 -3.92
CA ASN A 444 -16.24 6.88 -2.68
C ASN A 444 -16.59 5.39 -2.43
N GLN A 445 -16.34 4.52 -3.41
CA GLN A 445 -16.46 3.06 -3.33
C GLN A 445 -15.23 2.39 -4.00
N PRO A 446 -14.89 1.14 -3.63
CA PRO A 446 -15.46 0.40 -2.50
C PRO A 446 -15.06 1.02 -1.15
N THR A 447 -15.58 0.48 -0.05
CA THR A 447 -15.21 0.87 1.31
C THR A 447 -14.45 -0.27 1.99
N SER A 448 -13.78 0.03 3.10
CA SER A 448 -13.11 -0.98 3.93
C SER A 448 -14.00 -2.22 4.17
N PRO A 449 -13.46 -3.46 4.06
CA PRO A 449 -12.04 -3.82 4.07
C PRO A 449 -11.35 -3.83 2.69
N TYR A 450 -11.98 -3.35 1.62
CA TYR A 450 -11.26 -3.16 0.34
C TYR A 450 -10.36 -1.92 0.42
N PRO A 451 -9.25 -1.86 -0.33
CA PRO A 451 -8.40 -0.68 -0.36
C PRO A 451 -9.18 0.60 -0.65
N THR A 452 -8.94 1.65 0.15
CA THR A 452 -9.52 2.98 -0.05
C THR A 452 -8.46 4.07 0.09
N TYR A 453 -8.79 5.27 -0.36
CA TYR A 453 -8.06 6.50 -0.06
C TYR A 453 -8.83 7.41 0.91
N HIS A 454 -9.67 6.85 1.77
CA HIS A 454 -10.46 7.64 2.72
C HIS A 454 -9.62 8.07 3.93
N ILE A 455 -9.98 9.23 4.52
CA ILE A 455 -9.26 9.77 5.70
C ILE A 455 -9.46 8.89 6.93
N ASP A 456 -10.62 8.28 7.09
CA ASP A 456 -10.99 7.44 8.23
C ASP A 456 -10.68 5.94 8.01
N ASP A 457 -9.89 5.61 6.98
CA ASP A 457 -9.31 4.27 6.77
C ASP A 457 -7.81 4.24 7.13
N THR A 458 -7.24 3.05 7.33
CA THR A 458 -5.80 2.88 7.60
C THR A 458 -4.95 3.21 6.37
N LEU A 459 -3.74 3.76 6.55
CA LEU A 459 -2.82 4.01 5.43
C LEU A 459 -2.25 2.71 4.83
N VAL A 460 -2.27 1.60 5.58
CA VAL A 460 -1.99 0.26 5.03
C VAL A 460 -2.94 -0.05 3.87
N SER A 461 -4.18 0.45 3.93
CA SER A 461 -5.18 0.30 2.88
C SER A 461 -4.72 0.90 1.56
N ALA A 462 -4.34 2.18 1.59
CA ALA A 462 -3.85 2.90 0.41
C ALA A 462 -2.55 2.29 -0.16
N ARG A 463 -1.60 1.95 0.72
CA ARG A 463 -0.29 1.36 0.35
C ARG A 463 -0.44 -0.02 -0.29
N SER A 464 -1.35 -0.85 0.24
CA SER A 464 -1.59 -2.23 -0.23
C SER A 464 -2.16 -2.34 -1.65
N LEU A 465 -2.76 -1.27 -2.18
CA LEU A 465 -3.36 -1.31 -3.51
C LEU A 465 -2.32 -1.64 -4.59
N SER A 466 -1.13 -1.05 -4.52
CA SER A 466 -0.04 -1.29 -5.45
C SER A 466 0.52 -2.72 -5.35
N TRP A 467 0.44 -3.34 -4.17
CA TRP A 467 0.79 -4.76 -4.01
C TRP A 467 -0.21 -5.67 -4.70
N MET A 468 -1.51 -5.40 -4.53
CA MET A 468 -2.55 -6.11 -5.26
C MET A 468 -2.40 -5.89 -6.77
N MET A 469 -1.96 -4.69 -7.19
CA MET A 469 -1.70 -4.40 -8.59
C MET A 469 -0.58 -5.27 -9.15
N SER A 470 0.53 -5.41 -8.43
CA SER A 470 1.62 -6.32 -8.81
C SER A 470 1.15 -7.78 -8.87
N GLU A 471 0.48 -8.28 -7.83
CA GLU A 471 0.10 -9.70 -7.76
C GLU A 471 -1.00 -10.08 -8.76
N TYR A 472 -1.95 -9.19 -9.02
CA TYR A 472 -3.08 -9.44 -9.92
C TYR A 472 -2.87 -8.90 -11.33
N ASP A 473 -1.64 -8.49 -11.64
CA ASP A 473 -1.23 -7.95 -12.95
C ASP A 473 -2.23 -6.91 -13.44
N ILE A 474 -2.46 -5.93 -12.57
CA ILE A 474 -3.23 -4.72 -12.82
C ILE A 474 -2.22 -3.62 -13.08
N THR A 475 -2.23 -3.07 -14.28
CA THR A 475 -1.24 -2.11 -14.75
C THR A 475 -1.69 -0.67 -14.61
N GLY A 476 -2.95 -0.41 -14.25
CA GLY A 476 -3.51 0.94 -14.22
C GLY A 476 -4.40 1.29 -13.04
N ASN A 477 -4.24 2.51 -12.50
CA ASN A 477 -5.01 3.04 -11.36
C ASN A 477 -5.70 4.38 -11.70
N PHE A 478 -7.03 4.41 -11.66
CA PHE A 478 -7.84 5.58 -11.95
C PHE A 478 -8.52 6.10 -10.67
N TYR A 479 -8.19 7.33 -10.27
CA TYR A 479 -8.87 8.07 -9.21
C TYR A 479 -9.58 9.33 -9.74
N TRP A 480 -10.83 9.52 -9.34
CA TRP A 480 -11.73 10.48 -9.98
C TRP A 480 -11.41 11.96 -9.71
N ALA A 481 -10.75 12.32 -8.60
CA ALA A 481 -10.35 13.69 -8.28
C ALA A 481 -9.30 13.75 -7.15
N ALA A 482 -8.25 14.57 -7.32
CA ALA A 482 -7.17 14.77 -6.33
C ALA A 482 -7.17 16.17 -5.67
N ASP A 483 -8.02 17.09 -6.13
CA ASP A 483 -8.01 18.50 -5.73
C ASP A 483 -9.42 19.14 -5.60
N LEU A 484 -10.45 18.38 -5.20
CA LEU A 484 -11.82 18.89 -5.05
C LEU A 484 -11.91 19.97 -3.98
N TYR A 485 -11.82 21.25 -4.34
CA TYR A 485 -11.85 22.41 -3.43
C TYR A 485 -13.26 23.02 -3.31
N GLN A 486 -14.25 22.12 -3.30
CA GLN A 486 -15.67 22.40 -3.14
C GLN A 486 -16.32 21.24 -2.37
N LYS A 487 -17.56 21.44 -1.90
CA LYS A 487 -18.38 20.37 -1.33
C LYS A 487 -19.45 19.94 -2.32
N TYR A 488 -19.45 18.66 -2.69
CA TYR A 488 -20.53 18.04 -3.44
C TYR A 488 -21.75 17.82 -2.54
N VAL A 489 -22.93 18.23 -3.00
CA VAL A 489 -24.19 18.13 -2.26
C VAL A 489 -25.29 17.39 -3.03
N GLY A 490 -24.89 16.55 -3.99
CA GLY A 490 -25.80 15.75 -4.80
C GLY A 490 -26.30 16.43 -6.07
N SER A 491 -26.82 15.62 -7.00
CA SER A 491 -27.40 16.08 -8.27
C SER A 491 -26.47 16.97 -9.12
N GLY A 492 -25.16 16.69 -9.12
CA GLY A 492 -24.17 17.48 -9.86
C GLY A 492 -23.90 18.87 -9.27
N THR A 493 -24.32 19.15 -8.03
CA THR A 493 -24.19 20.46 -7.41
C THR A 493 -22.97 20.52 -6.48
N TYR A 494 -22.15 21.56 -6.65
CA TYR A 494 -20.97 21.85 -5.84
C TYR A 494 -21.10 23.21 -5.15
N LEU A 495 -20.82 23.27 -3.86
CA LEU A 495 -20.81 24.49 -3.05
C LEU A 495 -19.38 24.90 -2.72
N PRO A 496 -19.04 26.19 -2.70
CA PRO A 496 -17.75 26.64 -2.21
C PRO A 496 -17.59 26.29 -0.72
N ILE A 497 -16.35 26.02 -0.32
CA ILE A 497 -15.96 25.85 1.08
C ILE A 497 -14.96 26.94 1.44
N ASP A 498 -15.05 27.45 2.68
CA ASP A 498 -14.19 28.53 3.17
C ASP A 498 -12.91 28.00 3.84
N ASP A 499 -12.94 26.76 4.31
CA ASP A 499 -11.83 26.10 5.00
C ASP A 499 -11.53 24.76 4.34
N TYR A 500 -10.37 24.68 3.69
CA TYR A 500 -9.89 23.48 2.99
C TYR A 500 -9.28 22.43 3.93
N TYR A 501 -9.00 22.80 5.19
CA TYR A 501 -8.37 21.95 6.20
C TYR A 501 -9.32 21.60 7.36
N GLY A 502 -10.51 22.19 7.41
CA GLY A 502 -11.41 22.04 8.55
C GLY A 502 -12.11 20.68 8.60
N THR A 503 -12.75 20.25 7.51
CA THR A 503 -13.65 19.08 7.51
C THR A 503 -13.32 18.08 6.41
N ALA A 504 -13.37 16.79 6.75
CA ALA A 504 -12.95 15.71 5.86
C ALA A 504 -13.94 15.45 4.70
N GLU A 505 -15.24 15.61 4.94
CA GLU A 505 -16.29 15.26 3.98
C GLU A 505 -16.53 16.35 2.92
N ARG A 506 -15.94 16.16 1.74
CA ARG A 506 -16.19 16.97 0.53
C ARG A 506 -17.13 16.28 -0.45
N TYR A 507 -17.09 14.96 -0.55
CA TYR A 507 -18.07 14.15 -1.25
C TYR A 507 -19.05 13.50 -0.26
N GLU A 508 -20.30 13.28 -0.68
CA GLU A 508 -21.32 12.74 0.22
C GLU A 508 -20.94 11.34 0.69
N ARG A 509 -20.91 11.15 2.02
CA ARG A 509 -20.68 9.86 2.69
C ARG A 509 -19.31 9.23 2.44
N ALA A 510 -18.30 10.03 2.12
CA ALA A 510 -16.92 9.56 2.00
C ALA A 510 -15.94 10.64 2.51
N ASN A 511 -15.27 10.35 3.62
CA ASN A 511 -14.32 11.28 4.22
C ASN A 511 -13.01 11.25 3.44
N GLY A 512 -12.53 12.41 2.98
CA GLY A 512 -11.30 12.49 2.17
C GLY A 512 -11.47 12.23 0.68
N ASP A 513 -12.64 11.75 0.23
CA ASP A 513 -12.84 11.46 -1.17
C ASP A 513 -12.89 12.73 -2.04
N GLY A 514 -12.22 12.65 -3.18
CA GLY A 514 -12.06 13.72 -4.16
C GLY A 514 -10.87 14.65 -3.92
N TYR A 515 -10.06 14.41 -2.90
CA TYR A 515 -8.83 15.18 -2.70
C TYR A 515 -7.73 14.40 -1.99
N LEU A 516 -6.51 14.54 -2.51
CA LEU A 516 -5.25 14.03 -1.94
C LEU A 516 -4.23 15.16 -1.75
N LEU A 517 -4.50 16.32 -2.35
CA LEU A 517 -3.69 17.53 -2.29
C LEU A 517 -4.50 18.64 -1.61
N TYR A 518 -3.83 19.47 -0.82
CA TYR A 518 -4.38 20.66 -0.17
C TYR A 518 -3.76 21.94 -0.77
N PRO A 519 -4.49 23.07 -0.79
CA PRO A 519 -3.99 24.26 -1.47
C PRO A 519 -2.77 24.85 -0.77
N GLY A 520 -1.74 25.28 -1.51
CA GLY A 520 -0.54 25.90 -0.93
C GLY A 520 -0.72 27.36 -0.55
N ALA A 521 -1.54 28.10 -1.30
CA ALA A 521 -1.69 29.55 -1.16
C ALA A 521 -2.04 30.06 0.25
N PRO A 522 -2.87 29.37 1.07
CA PRO A 522 -3.11 29.78 2.46
C PRO A 522 -1.84 29.91 3.31
N TYR A 523 -0.79 29.16 2.97
CA TYR A 523 0.52 29.18 3.64
C TYR A 523 1.61 29.90 2.81
N GLY A 524 1.20 30.68 1.81
CA GLY A 524 2.10 31.46 0.96
C GLY A 524 3.03 30.58 0.13
N MET A 525 2.54 29.41 -0.28
CA MET A 525 3.24 28.47 -1.15
C MET A 525 2.64 28.52 -2.56
N ASP A 526 3.49 28.30 -3.56
CA ASP A 526 3.12 28.26 -4.99
C ASP A 526 2.90 26.81 -5.50
N GLU A 527 2.96 25.84 -4.58
CA GLU A 527 2.80 24.40 -4.80
C GLU A 527 1.80 23.85 -3.78
N PRO A 528 0.99 22.83 -4.15
CA PRO A 528 0.07 22.19 -3.21
C PRO A 528 0.80 21.43 -2.10
N LEU A 529 0.11 21.25 -0.98
CA LEU A 529 0.55 20.40 0.12
C LEU A 529 0.06 18.95 -0.08
N PRO A 530 0.92 17.94 0.16
CA PRO A 530 0.51 16.55 0.10
C PRO A 530 -0.31 16.14 1.32
N SER A 531 -1.04 15.03 1.18
CA SER A 531 -1.66 14.33 2.30
C SER A 531 -0.82 13.14 2.77
N LEU A 532 -1.01 12.70 4.01
CA LEU A 532 -0.54 11.41 4.53
C LEU A 532 -0.96 10.24 3.64
N ARG A 533 -2.17 10.31 3.06
CA ARG A 533 -2.65 9.31 2.10
C ARG A 533 -1.81 9.27 0.83
N LEU A 534 -1.34 10.43 0.37
CA LEU A 534 -0.51 10.52 -0.82
C LEU A 534 0.91 9.97 -0.57
N GLU A 535 1.47 10.14 0.64
CA GLU A 535 2.70 9.44 1.05
C GLU A 535 2.51 7.92 0.94
N ALA A 536 1.45 7.37 1.53
CA ALA A 536 1.17 5.93 1.46
C ALA A 536 0.96 5.41 0.02
N ILE A 537 0.36 6.21 -0.87
CA ILE A 537 0.21 5.87 -2.29
C ILE A 537 1.59 5.79 -2.97
N ARG A 538 2.49 6.75 -2.71
CA ARG A 538 3.85 6.73 -3.28
C ARG A 538 4.66 5.57 -2.75
N ASP A 539 4.61 5.31 -1.44
CA ASP A 539 5.32 4.17 -0.85
C ASP A 539 4.86 2.86 -1.51
N GLY A 540 3.55 2.68 -1.69
CA GLY A 540 2.99 1.53 -2.41
C GLY A 540 3.46 1.46 -3.86
N ALA A 541 3.51 2.59 -4.56
CA ALA A 541 4.02 2.67 -5.92
C ALA A 541 5.51 2.30 -6.01
N GLU A 542 6.33 2.66 -5.02
CA GLU A 542 7.75 2.29 -4.96
C GLU A 542 7.94 0.81 -4.62
N GLU A 543 7.07 0.23 -3.80
CA GLU A 543 7.04 -1.21 -3.54
C GLU A 543 6.59 -2.03 -4.75
N TYR A 544 5.75 -1.47 -5.63
CA TYR A 544 5.48 -2.08 -6.94
C TYR A 544 6.76 -2.18 -7.77
N GLU A 545 7.60 -1.14 -7.77
CA GLU A 545 8.87 -1.15 -8.50
C GLU A 545 9.84 -2.20 -7.93
N LEU A 546 9.81 -2.44 -6.62
CA LEU A 546 10.57 -3.52 -5.98
C LEU A 546 10.08 -4.90 -6.48
N TRP A 547 8.76 -5.13 -6.49
CA TRP A 547 8.22 -6.37 -7.04
C TRP A 547 8.54 -6.55 -8.52
N TYR A 548 8.43 -5.48 -9.31
CA TYR A 548 8.75 -5.49 -10.73
C TYR A 548 10.21 -5.92 -10.97
N ALA A 549 11.15 -5.35 -10.22
CA ALA A 549 12.56 -5.73 -10.29
C ALA A 549 12.79 -7.21 -9.88
N LEU A 550 12.08 -7.68 -8.84
CA LEU A 550 12.19 -9.07 -8.39
C LEU A 550 11.66 -10.05 -9.43
N HIS A 551 10.52 -9.72 -10.06
CA HIS A 551 9.94 -10.48 -11.16
C HIS A 551 10.92 -10.59 -12.32
N GLU A 552 11.51 -9.48 -12.76
CA GLU A 552 12.53 -9.46 -13.82
C GLU A 552 13.74 -10.35 -13.47
N ASN A 553 14.27 -10.23 -12.25
CA ASN A 553 15.40 -11.03 -11.81
C ASN A 553 15.06 -12.53 -11.80
N TYR A 554 13.87 -12.89 -11.31
CA TYR A 554 13.42 -14.28 -11.25
C TYR A 554 13.15 -14.85 -12.65
N GLU A 555 12.53 -14.08 -13.55
CA GLU A 555 12.30 -14.48 -14.93
C GLU A 555 13.61 -14.71 -15.69
N GLN A 556 14.59 -13.81 -15.51
CA GLN A 556 15.93 -13.96 -16.09
C GLN A 556 16.67 -15.21 -15.55
N ALA A 557 16.46 -15.54 -14.28
CA ALA A 557 17.01 -16.75 -13.65
C ALA A 557 16.19 -18.03 -13.95
N GLY A 558 14.99 -17.90 -14.52
CA GLY A 558 14.07 -19.01 -14.78
C GLY A 558 13.36 -19.56 -13.53
N TYR A 559 13.14 -18.69 -12.54
CA TYR A 559 12.44 -19.00 -11.28
C TYR A 559 10.98 -18.59 -11.35
N ASP A 560 10.12 -19.31 -10.63
CA ASP A 560 8.73 -18.91 -10.41
C ASP A 560 8.65 -18.07 -9.14
N TRP A 561 8.09 -16.86 -9.26
CA TRP A 561 7.91 -15.92 -8.16
C TRP A 561 6.50 -15.99 -7.54
N THR A 562 5.55 -16.68 -8.19
CA THR A 562 4.11 -16.62 -7.86
C THR A 562 3.84 -17.03 -6.41
N ASP A 563 4.40 -18.17 -6.00
CA ASP A 563 4.16 -18.73 -4.67
C ASP A 563 4.79 -17.84 -3.59
N ILE A 564 6.05 -17.42 -3.77
CA ILE A 564 6.71 -16.54 -2.79
C ILE A 564 6.02 -15.18 -2.70
N GLN A 565 5.57 -14.57 -3.81
CA GLN A 565 4.80 -13.33 -3.75
C GLN A 565 3.50 -13.52 -2.99
N ARG A 566 2.73 -14.58 -3.27
CA ARG A 566 1.50 -14.87 -2.54
C ARG A 566 1.75 -15.05 -1.03
N LYS A 567 2.87 -15.68 -0.64
CA LYS A 567 3.24 -15.84 0.78
C LYS A 567 3.51 -14.49 1.43
N VAL A 568 4.33 -13.63 0.82
CA VAL A 568 4.63 -12.30 1.36
C VAL A 568 3.39 -11.41 1.36
N SER A 569 2.62 -11.35 0.27
CA SER A 569 1.39 -10.56 0.19
C SER A 569 0.32 -11.00 1.18
N SER A 570 0.34 -12.25 1.66
CA SER A 570 -0.61 -12.75 2.67
C SER A 570 -0.45 -12.11 4.05
N LEU A 571 0.67 -11.42 4.28
CA LEU A 571 0.89 -10.55 5.44
C LEU A 571 0.02 -9.30 5.39
N ILE A 572 -0.38 -8.86 4.18
CA ILE A 572 -1.03 -7.57 3.93
C ILE A 572 -2.52 -7.75 3.62
N TYR A 573 -2.86 -8.69 2.73
CA TYR A 573 -4.23 -8.87 2.27
C TYR A 573 -4.56 -10.33 1.95
N GLN A 574 -5.85 -10.63 2.02
CA GLN A 574 -6.44 -11.87 1.54
C GLN A 574 -7.42 -11.51 0.45
N ASN A 575 -7.29 -12.10 -0.74
CA ASN A 575 -8.09 -11.69 -1.88
C ASN A 575 -7.93 -10.17 -2.13
N ALA A 576 -9.01 -9.42 -2.32
CA ALA A 576 -8.92 -7.96 -2.46
C ALA A 576 -9.17 -7.22 -1.12
N LYS A 577 -9.10 -7.91 0.03
CA LYS A 577 -9.40 -7.34 1.35
C LYS A 577 -8.14 -7.15 2.17
N VAL A 578 -7.97 -5.94 2.68
CA VAL A 578 -6.88 -5.54 3.57
C VAL A 578 -7.14 -6.14 4.95
N VAL A 579 -6.16 -6.91 5.44
CA VAL A 579 -6.29 -7.72 6.67
C VAL A 579 -5.04 -7.59 7.55
N SER A 580 -4.40 -6.42 7.52
CA SER A 580 -3.05 -6.23 8.04
C SER A 580 -2.94 -5.08 9.02
N THR A 581 -1.79 -5.03 9.68
CA THR A 581 -1.36 -3.99 10.61
C THR A 581 -0.12 -3.30 10.04
N SER A 582 0.22 -2.14 10.56
CA SER A 582 1.43 -1.40 10.15
C SER A 582 2.72 -2.23 10.30
N GLU A 583 2.82 -3.01 11.36
CA GLU A 583 3.95 -3.91 11.61
C GLU A 583 4.05 -5.03 10.56
N ARG A 584 2.92 -5.68 10.23
CA ARG A 584 2.90 -6.73 9.20
C ARG A 584 3.24 -6.18 7.81
N MET A 585 2.81 -4.96 7.50
CA MET A 585 3.21 -4.26 6.29
C MET A 585 4.73 -4.06 6.25
N GLN A 586 5.34 -3.61 7.35
CA GLN A 586 6.80 -3.44 7.44
C GLN A 586 7.55 -4.77 7.28
N LEU A 587 7.07 -5.85 7.91
CA LEU A 587 7.64 -7.19 7.74
C LEU A 587 7.56 -7.67 6.29
N ALA A 588 6.42 -7.47 5.63
CA ALA A 588 6.24 -7.82 4.23
C ALA A 588 7.22 -7.07 3.33
N ARG A 589 7.39 -5.78 3.56
CA ARG A 589 8.34 -4.95 2.84
C ARG A 589 9.79 -5.42 3.05
N GLN A 590 10.20 -5.68 4.30
CA GLN A 590 11.53 -6.22 4.61
C GLN A 590 11.79 -7.55 3.91
N ALA A 591 10.77 -8.41 3.81
CA ALA A 591 10.88 -9.66 3.06
C ALA A 591 11.16 -9.43 1.57
N VAL A 592 10.44 -8.50 0.91
CA VAL A 592 10.69 -8.17 -0.51
C VAL A 592 12.09 -7.63 -0.73
N ILE A 593 12.56 -6.74 0.14
CA ILE A 593 13.92 -6.19 0.07
C ILE A 593 14.96 -7.31 0.22
N SER A 594 14.77 -8.21 1.19
CA SER A 594 15.69 -9.33 1.40
C SER A 594 15.71 -10.29 0.20
N LEU A 595 14.55 -10.54 -0.43
CA LEU A 595 14.46 -11.33 -1.67
C LEU A 595 15.19 -10.64 -2.83
N LEU A 596 15.08 -9.32 -2.94
CA LEU A 596 15.79 -8.53 -3.93
C LEU A 596 17.30 -8.58 -3.74
N GLU A 597 17.79 -8.33 -2.52
CA GLU A 597 19.22 -8.45 -2.18
C GLU A 597 19.79 -9.84 -2.53
N MET A 598 19.00 -10.91 -2.35
CA MET A 598 19.37 -12.24 -2.82
C MET A 598 19.40 -12.33 -4.34
N SER A 599 18.35 -11.83 -5.01
CA SER A 599 18.20 -11.96 -6.46
C SER A 599 19.22 -11.16 -7.27
N GLU A 600 19.68 -10.04 -6.72
CA GLU A 600 20.70 -9.17 -7.32
C GLU A 600 22.14 -9.68 -7.10
N SER A 601 22.30 -10.77 -6.34
CA SER A 601 23.60 -11.40 -6.10
C SER A 601 24.24 -11.99 -7.36
N ASP A 602 25.57 -12.09 -7.38
CA ASP A 602 26.33 -12.68 -8.49
C ASP A 602 26.00 -14.18 -8.72
N LEU A 603 25.40 -14.82 -7.71
CA LEU A 603 25.03 -16.23 -7.72
C LEU A 603 23.55 -16.46 -8.04
N ALA A 604 22.80 -15.39 -8.36
CA ALA A 604 21.37 -15.40 -8.69
C ALA A 604 20.55 -16.20 -7.66
N VAL A 605 20.78 -15.92 -6.37
CA VAL A 605 20.11 -16.63 -5.28
C VAL A 605 18.65 -16.18 -5.19
N GLY A 606 17.72 -17.11 -5.00
CA GLY A 606 16.31 -16.77 -4.82
C GLY A 606 15.59 -17.77 -3.93
N ILE A 607 14.64 -17.29 -3.14
CA ILE A 607 13.67 -18.14 -2.45
C ILE A 607 12.40 -18.13 -3.28
N THR A 608 11.95 -19.32 -3.68
CA THR A 608 10.79 -19.46 -4.60
C THR A 608 9.54 -19.99 -3.91
N ASP A 609 9.68 -20.62 -2.73
CA ASP A 609 8.54 -21.14 -1.98
C ASP A 609 8.88 -21.28 -0.49
N VAL A 610 7.84 -21.18 0.34
CA VAL A 610 7.89 -21.33 1.80
C VAL A 610 6.70 -22.17 2.27
N VAL A 611 7.00 -23.34 2.85
CA VAL A 611 6.01 -24.31 3.33
C VAL A 611 6.10 -24.47 4.84
N GLU A 612 5.03 -24.11 5.53
CA GLU A 612 4.85 -24.33 6.96
C GLU A 612 4.21 -25.70 7.21
N SER A 613 4.75 -26.47 8.14
CA SER A 613 4.24 -27.78 8.52
C SER A 613 4.55 -28.10 9.98
N GLY A 614 3.55 -27.99 10.85
CA GLY A 614 3.71 -28.28 12.28
C GLY A 614 4.60 -27.24 12.96
N SER A 615 5.74 -27.64 13.52
CA SER A 615 6.75 -26.73 14.08
C SER A 615 7.85 -26.38 13.07
N SER A 616 7.77 -26.88 11.84
CA SER A 616 8.81 -26.68 10.84
C SER A 616 8.39 -25.75 9.72
N VAL A 617 9.34 -24.95 9.25
CA VAL A 617 9.22 -24.14 8.03
C VAL A 617 10.26 -24.65 7.03
N THR A 618 9.87 -24.85 5.78
CA THR A 618 10.76 -25.30 4.70
C THR A 618 10.83 -24.26 3.60
N TYR A 619 12.04 -23.78 3.34
CA TYR A 619 12.36 -22.82 2.28
C TYR A 619 12.89 -23.54 1.05
N THR A 620 12.32 -23.25 -0.13
CA THR A 620 12.92 -23.65 -1.40
C THR A 620 13.88 -22.55 -1.86
N VAL A 621 15.18 -22.85 -1.80
CA VAL A 621 16.26 -21.95 -2.23
C VAL A 621 16.80 -22.41 -3.57
N GLN A 622 16.89 -21.49 -4.53
CA GLN A 622 17.50 -21.70 -5.84
C GLN A 622 18.73 -20.79 -6.03
N SER A 623 19.62 -21.19 -6.94
CA SER A 623 20.76 -20.39 -7.35
C SER A 623 21.20 -20.74 -8.78
N ALA A 624 22.19 -20.03 -9.31
CA ALA A 624 22.85 -20.38 -10.56
C ALA A 624 23.43 -21.82 -10.55
N GLU A 625 23.52 -22.44 -11.73
CA GLU A 625 24.05 -23.81 -11.88
C GLU A 625 25.51 -23.92 -11.37
N GLY A 626 25.83 -25.01 -10.67
CA GLY A 626 27.17 -25.30 -10.17
C GLY A 626 27.50 -24.70 -8.79
N CYS A 627 26.54 -24.02 -8.16
CA CYS A 627 26.67 -23.56 -6.77
C CYS A 627 26.52 -24.70 -5.75
N THR A 628 27.10 -24.50 -4.57
CA THR A 628 26.89 -25.32 -3.37
C THR A 628 26.30 -24.48 -2.26
N LEU A 629 25.45 -25.07 -1.42
CA LEU A 629 24.85 -24.42 -0.25
C LEU A 629 25.35 -25.06 1.05
N THR A 630 25.63 -24.22 2.04
CA THR A 630 25.99 -24.63 3.41
C THR A 630 25.19 -23.83 4.43
N VAL A 631 25.01 -24.39 5.63
CA VAL A 631 24.37 -23.72 6.78
C VAL A 631 25.36 -23.66 7.95
N PRO A 632 25.21 -22.73 8.92
CA PRO A 632 26.08 -22.67 10.09
C PRO A 632 26.12 -23.99 10.86
N GLU A 633 27.28 -24.32 11.46
CA GLU A 633 27.40 -25.54 12.26
C GLU A 633 26.44 -25.49 13.47
N ASN A 634 25.71 -26.59 13.70
CA ASN A 634 24.71 -26.71 14.76
C ASN A 634 23.54 -25.70 14.65
N SER A 635 23.24 -25.21 13.44
CA SER A 635 22.12 -24.30 13.21
C SER A 635 20.74 -24.94 13.42
N GLY A 636 20.64 -26.27 13.50
CA GLY A 636 19.36 -26.97 13.52
C GLY A 636 18.65 -27.03 12.16
N ILE A 637 19.25 -26.46 11.11
CA ILE A 637 18.68 -26.41 9.75
C ILE A 637 18.99 -27.71 9.01
N ALA A 638 17.96 -28.45 8.61
CA ALA A 638 18.09 -29.62 7.76
C ALA A 638 18.12 -29.20 6.29
N VAL A 639 19.14 -29.65 5.55
CA VAL A 639 19.33 -29.34 4.13
C VAL A 639 19.08 -30.57 3.27
N SER A 640 18.23 -30.38 2.26
CA SER A 640 17.79 -31.36 1.26
C SER A 640 18.05 -30.79 -0.14
N GLY A 641 18.13 -31.64 -1.17
CA GLY A 641 18.35 -31.20 -2.56
C GLY A 641 19.82 -31.08 -2.99
N SER A 642 20.03 -30.67 -4.24
CA SER A 642 21.36 -30.51 -4.87
C SER A 642 21.25 -29.73 -6.19
N SER A 643 22.39 -29.32 -6.74
CA SER A 643 22.49 -28.80 -8.11
C SER A 643 21.71 -27.49 -8.36
N GLY A 644 21.85 -26.50 -7.46
CA GLY A 644 21.19 -25.19 -7.62
C GLY A 644 19.75 -25.12 -7.13
N ARG A 645 19.26 -26.17 -6.46
CA ARG A 645 17.96 -26.18 -5.77
C ARG A 645 18.04 -26.98 -4.47
N TRP A 646 17.67 -26.35 -3.36
CA TRP A 646 17.70 -26.93 -2.02
C TRP A 646 16.39 -26.65 -1.28
N GLU A 647 16.08 -27.55 -0.36
CA GLU A 647 15.04 -27.36 0.65
C GLU A 647 15.75 -27.21 2.00
N LEU A 648 15.52 -26.09 2.68
CA LEU A 648 16.07 -25.79 4.00
C LEU A 648 14.92 -25.85 4.99
N THR A 649 14.90 -26.90 5.82
CA THR A 649 13.86 -27.11 6.83
C THR A 649 14.39 -26.72 8.21
N LEU A 650 13.67 -25.82 8.86
CA LEU A 650 13.97 -25.30 10.19
C LEU A 650 12.89 -25.79 11.14
N ASP A 651 13.28 -26.31 12.30
CA ASP A 651 12.35 -26.45 13.42
C ASP A 651 12.36 -25.14 14.22
N THR A 652 11.31 -24.35 14.08
CA THR A 652 11.17 -23.02 14.70
C THR A 652 11.07 -23.06 16.21
N SER A 653 10.98 -24.25 16.81
CA SER A 653 11.11 -24.40 18.27
C SER A 653 12.57 -24.28 18.76
N ASP A 654 13.55 -24.42 17.86
CA ASP A 654 14.98 -24.48 18.15
C ASP A 654 15.84 -23.45 17.37
N VAL A 655 15.26 -22.74 16.38
CA VAL A 655 16.01 -21.86 15.46
C VAL A 655 15.28 -20.52 15.26
N GLU A 656 15.99 -19.41 15.50
CA GLU A 656 15.45 -18.04 15.42
C GLU A 656 15.63 -17.36 14.04
N ALA A 657 16.47 -17.93 13.16
CA ALA A 657 16.73 -17.35 11.84
C ALA A 657 17.16 -18.42 10.81
N LEU A 658 16.74 -18.24 9.56
CA LEU A 658 17.26 -18.96 8.40
C LEU A 658 18.57 -18.33 7.95
N ALA A 659 19.69 -18.98 8.25
CA ALA A 659 21.01 -18.58 7.78
C ALA A 659 21.65 -19.63 6.87
N PHE A 660 22.13 -19.22 5.70
CA PHE A 660 22.81 -20.09 4.75
C PHE A 660 23.86 -19.33 3.93
N THR A 661 24.76 -20.07 3.27
CA THR A 661 25.81 -19.53 2.41
C THR A 661 25.84 -20.29 1.09
N VAL A 662 25.76 -19.57 -0.02
CA VAL A 662 25.88 -20.10 -1.38
C VAL A 662 27.30 -19.83 -1.88
N THR A 663 27.90 -20.77 -2.60
CA THR A 663 29.29 -20.65 -3.08
C THR A 663 29.48 -21.23 -4.47
N LYS A 664 30.22 -20.51 -5.32
CA LYS A 664 30.67 -20.97 -6.63
C LYS A 664 32.03 -20.39 -6.97
N GLU A 665 32.97 -21.24 -7.39
CA GLU A 665 34.30 -20.83 -7.89
C GLU A 665 35.10 -19.86 -6.99
N GLY A 666 34.87 -19.88 -5.67
CA GLY A 666 35.56 -19.02 -4.70
C GLY A 666 34.82 -17.72 -4.35
N VAL A 667 33.68 -17.46 -4.97
CA VAL A 667 32.69 -16.45 -4.53
C VAL A 667 31.76 -17.12 -3.51
N SER A 668 31.58 -16.48 -2.35
CA SER A 668 30.70 -16.95 -1.28
C SER A 668 29.86 -15.78 -0.78
N GLU A 669 28.55 -15.99 -0.72
CA GLU A 669 27.57 -15.01 -0.26
C GLU A 669 26.72 -15.64 0.84
N THR A 670 26.50 -14.90 1.92
CA THR A 670 25.79 -15.36 3.12
C THR A 670 24.52 -14.56 3.28
N PHE A 671 23.42 -15.27 3.52
CA PHE A 671 22.09 -14.70 3.70
C PHE A 671 21.53 -15.13 5.05
N SER A 672 20.77 -14.23 5.67
CA SER A 672 20.06 -14.49 6.91
C SER A 672 18.68 -13.85 6.83
N LEU A 673 17.63 -14.61 7.09
CA LEU A 673 16.27 -14.12 7.32
C LEU A 673 15.89 -14.39 8.75
N GLU A 674 15.40 -13.38 9.47
CA GLU A 674 14.80 -13.59 10.78
C GLU A 674 13.48 -14.35 10.61
N GLU A 675 13.27 -15.39 11.43
CA GLU A 675 12.08 -16.24 11.30
C GLU A 675 11.00 -15.88 12.30
N SER A 676 9.76 -16.02 11.84
CA SER A 676 8.56 -16.03 12.66
C SER A 676 8.61 -17.12 13.73
N SER A 677 8.04 -16.86 14.91
CA SER A 677 7.95 -17.87 15.97
C SER A 677 6.77 -18.82 15.76
N ILE A 678 6.97 -20.13 15.89
CA ILE A 678 5.86 -21.10 16.03
C ILE A 678 5.78 -21.52 17.49
N ARG A 679 4.64 -21.25 18.12
CA ARG A 679 4.36 -21.72 19.48
C ARG A 679 3.51 -22.97 19.46
N LEU A 680 4.09 -24.09 19.89
CA LEU A 680 3.37 -25.34 20.06
C LEU A 680 2.94 -25.53 21.52
N ILE A 681 1.65 -25.81 21.72
CA ILE A 681 1.05 -26.00 23.05
C ILE A 681 0.42 -27.39 23.12
N GLY A 682 1.01 -28.25 23.96
CA GLY A 682 0.51 -29.61 24.21
C GLY A 682 -0.61 -29.67 25.25
N ALA A 683 -1.09 -30.88 25.54
CA ALA A 683 -2.24 -31.14 26.42
C ALA A 683 -2.13 -30.51 27.82
N GLN A 684 -0.93 -30.46 28.41
CA GLN A 684 -0.73 -29.83 29.72
C GLN A 684 -0.96 -28.30 29.66
N GLY A 685 -0.34 -27.62 28.69
CA GLY A 685 -0.52 -26.17 28.52
C GLY A 685 -1.97 -25.81 28.21
N LEU A 686 -2.64 -26.60 27.37
CA LEU A 686 -4.09 -26.47 27.14
C LEU A 686 -4.88 -26.67 28.43
N SER A 687 -4.57 -27.70 29.23
CA SER A 687 -5.28 -27.98 30.49
C SER A 687 -5.17 -26.82 31.46
N ASP A 688 -3.98 -26.21 31.57
CA ASP A 688 -3.70 -25.09 32.47
C ASP A 688 -4.43 -23.80 32.05
N ALA A 689 -4.51 -23.55 30.74
CA ALA A 689 -5.20 -22.39 30.17
C ALA A 689 -6.73 -22.57 30.04
N THR A 690 -7.23 -23.81 30.09
CA THR A 690 -8.64 -24.11 29.90
C THR A 690 -9.43 -23.91 31.18
N ALA A 691 -10.36 -22.96 31.18
CA ALA A 691 -11.35 -22.76 32.23
C ALA A 691 -12.75 -23.18 31.74
N GLN A 692 -13.63 -23.52 32.69
CA GLN A 692 -14.96 -24.00 32.38
C GLN A 692 -15.92 -22.86 32.00
N GLY A 693 -16.72 -23.09 30.97
CA GLY A 693 -17.94 -22.32 30.68
C GLY A 693 -19.19 -23.21 30.57
N GLY A 694 -20.15 -23.07 31.49
CA GLY A 694 -21.42 -23.82 31.45
C GLY A 694 -21.31 -25.30 31.91
N GLY A 695 -22.29 -25.76 32.71
CA GLY A 695 -22.40 -27.16 33.16
C GLY A 695 -21.43 -27.61 34.27
N THR A 696 -21.01 -28.88 34.27
CA THR A 696 -19.86 -29.41 35.03
C THR A 696 -18.80 -29.94 34.05
N LEU A 697 -17.52 -29.67 34.30
CA LEU A 697 -16.41 -30.09 33.43
C LEU A 697 -15.41 -30.96 34.20
N LEU A 698 -15.02 -32.09 33.60
CA LEU A 698 -13.85 -32.87 34.00
C LEU A 698 -12.76 -32.71 32.93
N LYS A 699 -11.54 -32.40 33.37
CA LYS A 699 -10.35 -32.28 32.52
C LYS A 699 -9.35 -33.37 32.92
N GLU A 700 -8.92 -34.18 31.95
CA GLU A 700 -7.93 -35.24 32.17
C GLU A 700 -6.88 -35.21 31.05
N ILE A 701 -5.61 -35.37 31.42
CA ILE A 701 -4.55 -35.61 30.43
C ILE A 701 -4.43 -37.12 30.26
N VAL A 702 -4.61 -37.58 29.03
CA VAL A 702 -4.67 -39.00 28.69
C VAL A 702 -3.73 -39.32 27.54
N GLN A 703 -3.17 -40.52 27.53
CA GLN A 703 -2.41 -41.01 26.38
C GLN A 703 -3.39 -41.47 25.31
N ALA A 704 -3.23 -41.04 24.05
CA ALA A 704 -4.15 -41.39 22.97
C ALA A 704 -4.38 -42.91 22.83
N SER A 705 -3.30 -43.69 22.97
CA SER A 705 -3.35 -45.17 22.96
C SER A 705 -4.16 -45.77 24.11
N SER A 706 -4.23 -45.12 25.27
CA SER A 706 -5.01 -45.59 26.43
C SER A 706 -6.52 -45.42 26.25
N GLU A 707 -6.95 -44.48 25.41
CA GLU A 707 -8.36 -44.23 25.05
C GLU A 707 -8.76 -44.92 23.74
N GLY A 708 -7.83 -45.66 23.09
CA GLY A 708 -8.06 -46.34 21.82
C GLY A 708 -8.19 -45.40 20.62
N ILE A 709 -7.61 -44.20 20.71
CA ILE A 709 -7.64 -43.19 19.64
C ILE A 709 -6.51 -43.50 18.63
N PRO A 710 -6.82 -43.77 17.35
CA PRO A 710 -5.81 -44.13 16.35
C PRO A 710 -5.06 -42.89 15.83
N GLY A 711 -3.84 -43.08 15.31
CA GLY A 711 -3.14 -42.06 14.50
C GLY A 711 -2.18 -41.13 15.25
N THR A 712 -2.08 -41.21 16.58
CA THR A 712 -1.07 -40.49 17.37
C THR A 712 -0.71 -41.25 18.65
N GLU A 713 0.49 -41.02 19.18
CA GLU A 713 0.96 -41.53 20.48
C GLU A 713 1.11 -40.39 21.51
N GLU A 714 0.56 -39.22 21.22
CA GLU A 714 0.70 -38.03 22.06
C GLU A 714 -0.31 -37.99 23.22
N GLU A 715 -0.01 -37.13 24.20
CA GLU A 715 -0.95 -36.78 25.26
C GLU A 715 -2.04 -35.86 24.73
N LEU A 716 -3.28 -36.14 25.12
CA LEU A 716 -4.48 -35.39 24.76
C LEU A 716 -5.15 -34.83 26.00
N LEU A 717 -5.79 -33.67 25.87
CA LEU A 717 -6.68 -33.13 26.88
C LEU A 717 -8.10 -33.64 26.64
N LYS A 718 -8.54 -34.59 27.47
CA LYS A 718 -9.91 -35.10 27.51
C LYS A 718 -10.79 -34.10 28.27
N LEU A 719 -11.84 -33.64 27.61
CA LEU A 719 -12.87 -32.77 28.19
C LEU A 719 -14.18 -33.54 28.24
N THR A 720 -14.69 -33.79 29.45
CA THR A 720 -16.01 -34.41 29.66
C THR A 720 -16.97 -33.40 30.28
N PHE A 721 -17.99 -33.05 29.51
CA PHE A 721 -19.04 -32.11 29.89
C PHE A 721 -20.26 -32.85 30.43
N GLY A 722 -20.68 -32.53 31.65
CA GLY A 722 -21.95 -32.99 32.18
C GLY A 722 -23.15 -32.39 31.44
N ALA A 723 -24.31 -33.02 31.59
CA ALA A 723 -25.55 -32.53 30.98
C ALA A 723 -25.93 -31.11 31.46
N VAL A 724 -26.51 -30.32 30.57
CA VAL A 724 -26.89 -28.91 30.81
C VAL A 724 -28.36 -28.66 30.46
N THR A 725 -28.93 -27.59 31.02
CA THR A 725 -30.32 -27.17 30.75
C THR A 725 -30.34 -25.66 30.47
N GLY A 726 -30.77 -25.26 29.27
CA GLY A 726 -30.77 -23.87 28.82
C GLY A 726 -29.38 -23.22 28.78
N SER A 727 -28.32 -23.98 28.50
CA SER A 727 -26.94 -23.49 28.48
C SER A 727 -26.08 -24.25 27.46
N ASN A 728 -24.92 -23.69 27.12
CA ASN A 728 -23.95 -24.34 26.22
C ASN A 728 -22.99 -25.23 27.01
N GLN A 729 -22.41 -26.22 26.34
CA GLN A 729 -21.22 -26.94 26.77
C GLN A 729 -20.01 -26.33 26.08
N TYR A 730 -19.17 -25.61 26.83
CA TYR A 730 -18.01 -24.94 26.27
C TYR A 730 -16.86 -24.81 27.27
N VAL A 731 -15.67 -24.51 26.75
CA VAL A 731 -14.53 -24.09 27.55
C VAL A 731 -14.02 -22.75 27.07
N THR A 732 -13.37 -22.01 27.97
CA THR A 732 -12.57 -20.85 27.58
C THR A 732 -11.09 -21.19 27.71
N VAL A 733 -10.29 -20.74 26.74
CA VAL A 733 -8.83 -20.83 26.75
C VAL A 733 -8.31 -19.41 27.02
N GLY A 734 -7.65 -19.22 28.16
CA GLY A 734 -7.16 -17.91 28.64
C GLY A 734 -5.67 -17.92 29.00
N GLY A 735 -5.25 -16.93 29.80
CA GLY A 735 -3.88 -16.84 30.31
C GLY A 735 -2.83 -16.60 29.23
N ASP A 736 -1.63 -17.15 29.42
CA ASP A 736 -0.47 -16.95 28.52
C ASP A 736 -0.74 -17.41 27.08
N ILE A 737 -1.65 -18.36 26.87
CA ILE A 737 -2.06 -18.77 25.51
C ILE A 737 -2.83 -17.62 24.86
N ALA A 738 -3.92 -17.18 25.48
CA ALA A 738 -4.74 -16.11 24.91
C ALA A 738 -3.96 -14.80 24.75
N SER A 739 -3.11 -14.44 25.72
CA SER A 739 -2.29 -13.23 25.61
C SER A 739 -1.18 -13.31 24.56
N SER A 740 -0.79 -14.51 24.14
CA SER A 740 0.10 -14.68 22.98
C SER A 740 -0.62 -14.67 21.64
N LEU A 741 -1.96 -14.75 21.67
CA LEU A 741 -2.77 -14.56 20.48
C LEU A 741 -3.07 -13.07 20.33
N GLY A 742 -2.64 -12.50 19.21
CA GLY A 742 -2.70 -11.05 19.03
C GLY A 742 -2.34 -10.65 17.61
N LYS A 743 -1.81 -9.43 17.48
CA LYS A 743 -1.48 -8.80 16.20
C LYS A 743 -0.51 -9.62 15.35
N ASP A 744 0.33 -10.46 15.95
CA ASP A 744 1.33 -11.23 15.21
C ASP A 744 0.86 -12.66 14.89
N THR A 745 -0.33 -13.07 15.35
CA THR A 745 -0.84 -14.41 15.06
C THR A 745 -1.29 -14.52 13.61
N LYS A 746 -0.63 -15.43 12.87
CA LYS A 746 -0.93 -15.82 11.50
C LYS A 746 -2.03 -16.87 11.44
N THR A 747 -1.79 -18.01 12.06
CA THR A 747 -2.69 -19.15 12.01
C THR A 747 -2.76 -19.82 13.37
N ILE A 748 -3.96 -20.21 13.77
CA ILE A 748 -4.18 -21.11 14.90
C ILE A 748 -4.62 -22.46 14.35
N VAL A 749 -3.86 -23.51 14.63
CA VAL A 749 -4.22 -24.90 14.28
C VAL A 749 -4.50 -25.68 15.56
N LEU A 750 -5.70 -26.21 15.70
CA LEU A 750 -6.10 -27.07 16.82
C LEU A 750 -6.58 -28.41 16.29
N THR A 751 -5.96 -29.50 16.72
CA THR A 751 -6.44 -30.86 16.42
C THR A 751 -7.45 -31.32 17.46
N ILE A 752 -8.57 -31.89 17.00
CA ILE A 752 -9.69 -32.29 17.85
C ILE A 752 -10.16 -33.68 17.43
N TYR A 753 -10.35 -34.57 18.40
CA TYR A 753 -10.93 -35.89 18.15
C TYR A 753 -12.36 -35.97 18.71
N ASN A 754 -13.32 -36.19 17.81
CA ASN A 754 -14.71 -36.51 18.14
C ASN A 754 -14.84 -38.03 18.33
N PRO A 755 -15.08 -38.53 19.56
CA PRO A 755 -15.17 -39.96 19.84
C PRO A 755 -16.51 -40.59 19.45
N THR A 756 -17.49 -39.77 19.04
CA THR A 756 -18.84 -40.24 18.71
C THR A 756 -18.94 -40.68 17.25
N GLN A 757 -20.07 -41.27 16.89
CA GLN A 757 -20.39 -41.60 15.48
C GLN A 757 -21.26 -40.52 14.82
N GLU A 758 -21.55 -39.43 15.53
CA GLU A 758 -22.38 -38.32 15.06
C GLU A 758 -21.53 -37.07 14.86
N GLU A 759 -22.00 -36.18 13.99
CA GLU A 759 -21.39 -34.86 13.80
C GLU A 759 -21.64 -33.99 15.04
N MET A 760 -20.66 -33.16 15.39
CA MET A 760 -20.77 -32.22 16.51
C MET A 760 -20.45 -30.79 16.05
N PRO A 761 -21.21 -29.78 16.48
CA PRO A 761 -20.87 -28.40 16.15
C PRO A 761 -19.64 -27.95 16.95
N LEU A 762 -18.82 -27.10 16.34
CA LEU A 762 -17.76 -26.35 16.99
C LEU A 762 -17.86 -24.88 16.60
N ARG A 763 -18.30 -24.04 17.53
CA ARG A 763 -18.17 -22.58 17.39
C ARG A 763 -16.98 -22.09 18.21
N VAL A 764 -16.10 -21.34 17.58
CA VAL A 764 -14.98 -20.66 18.24
C VAL A 764 -15.30 -19.18 18.34
N THR A 765 -15.17 -18.61 19.54
CA THR A 765 -15.29 -17.18 19.77
C THR A 765 -13.99 -16.59 20.30
N ALA A 766 -13.73 -15.32 20.02
CA ALA A 766 -12.66 -14.54 20.62
C ALA A 766 -13.25 -13.38 21.42
N LYS A 767 -12.76 -13.20 22.64
CA LYS A 767 -13.02 -12.04 23.49
C LYS A 767 -11.80 -11.13 23.44
N PHE A 768 -11.94 -10.00 22.77
CA PHE A 768 -10.89 -8.96 22.69
C PHE A 768 -10.94 -8.07 23.95
N ARG A 769 -9.78 -7.61 24.43
CA ARG A 769 -9.71 -6.72 25.61
C ARG A 769 -10.48 -5.41 25.44
N THR A 770 -10.51 -4.89 24.22
CA THR A 770 -11.16 -3.64 23.83
C THR A 770 -12.66 -3.82 23.56
N SER A 771 -13.13 -5.05 23.36
CA SER A 771 -14.54 -5.34 23.11
C SER A 771 -15.30 -5.63 24.41
N THR A 772 -16.59 -5.28 24.46
CA THR A 772 -17.47 -5.68 25.57
C THR A 772 -18.04 -7.09 25.41
N TYR A 773 -18.00 -7.69 24.21
CA TYR A 773 -18.56 -9.01 23.91
C TYR A 773 -17.57 -9.91 23.16
N ALA A 774 -17.81 -11.22 23.15
CA ALA A 774 -17.05 -12.17 22.35
C ALA A 774 -17.63 -12.27 20.94
N VAL A 775 -16.78 -12.41 19.93
CA VAL A 775 -17.15 -12.49 18.50
C VAL A 775 -16.86 -13.89 18.00
N SER A 776 -17.73 -14.44 17.15
CA SER A 776 -17.48 -15.74 16.51
C SER A 776 -16.38 -15.59 15.46
N ILE A 777 -15.30 -16.37 15.59
CA ILE A 777 -14.16 -16.36 14.67
C ILE A 777 -14.04 -17.64 13.83
N ALA A 778 -14.73 -18.72 14.23
CA ALA A 778 -14.90 -19.91 13.39
C ALA A 778 -16.22 -20.63 13.74
N ASN A 779 -16.84 -21.27 12.76
CA ASN A 779 -18.00 -22.16 12.95
C ASN A 779 -17.81 -23.39 12.07
N GLU A 780 -17.54 -24.53 12.71
CA GLU A 780 -17.17 -25.79 12.06
C GLU A 780 -18.09 -26.93 12.49
N THR A 781 -18.08 -28.01 11.71
CA THR A 781 -18.71 -29.28 12.07
C THR A 781 -17.64 -30.35 12.25
N LEU A 782 -17.49 -30.85 13.48
CA LEU A 782 -16.58 -31.95 13.81
C LEU A 782 -17.17 -33.29 13.36
N LEU A 783 -16.55 -33.89 12.36
CA LEU A 783 -16.86 -35.23 11.88
C LEU A 783 -16.40 -36.31 12.88
N PRO A 784 -16.98 -37.52 12.88
CA PRO A 784 -16.46 -38.65 13.65
C PRO A 784 -14.96 -38.89 13.41
N GLY A 785 -14.17 -38.95 14.47
CA GLY A 785 -12.71 -39.12 14.40
C GLY A 785 -11.92 -37.80 14.48
N TRP A 786 -10.77 -37.76 13.81
CA TRP A 786 -9.87 -36.60 13.82
C TRP A 786 -10.38 -35.47 12.94
N ASN A 787 -10.31 -34.26 13.47
CA ASN A 787 -10.58 -33.01 12.80
C ASN A 787 -9.41 -32.06 13.06
N THR A 788 -9.12 -31.20 12.09
CA THR A 788 -8.17 -30.10 12.22
C THR A 788 -8.95 -28.81 12.06
N LEU A 789 -9.03 -28.03 13.12
CA LEU A 789 -9.50 -26.66 13.07
C LEU A 789 -8.32 -25.77 12.70
N GLU A 790 -8.43 -25.05 11.61
CA GLU A 790 -7.45 -24.06 11.16
C GLU A 790 -8.14 -22.70 11.09
N ILE A 791 -7.66 -21.75 11.88
CA ILE A 791 -8.14 -20.36 11.91
C ILE A 791 -7.02 -19.48 11.39
N THR A 792 -7.11 -19.08 10.13
CA THR A 792 -6.16 -18.21 9.42
C THR A 792 -6.63 -16.75 9.39
N ASP A 793 -7.93 -16.51 9.52
CA ASP A 793 -8.53 -15.17 9.38
C ASP A 793 -8.92 -14.60 10.75
N LEU A 794 -7.91 -14.28 11.56
CA LEU A 794 -8.10 -13.49 12.78
C LEU A 794 -8.28 -11.99 12.47
N SER A 795 -7.92 -11.59 11.26
CA SER A 795 -7.85 -10.21 10.76
C SER A 795 -9.17 -9.58 10.34
N LEU A 796 -10.20 -10.35 9.96
CA LEU A 796 -11.56 -9.82 9.77
C LEU A 796 -12.18 -9.24 11.05
N THR A 797 -11.46 -9.25 12.16
CA THR A 797 -11.76 -8.50 13.36
C THR A 797 -11.14 -7.09 13.37
N ALA A 798 -10.98 -6.44 12.21
CA ALA A 798 -10.60 -5.02 12.12
C ALA A 798 -11.48 -4.10 13.00
N ALA A 799 -12.75 -4.46 13.24
CA ALA A 799 -13.63 -3.78 14.20
C ALA A 799 -13.27 -4.01 15.70
N TYR A 800 -12.30 -4.88 16.00
CA TYR A 800 -11.87 -5.34 17.32
C TYR A 800 -10.34 -5.43 17.39
N SER A 801 -9.64 -4.33 17.10
CA SER A 801 -8.21 -4.21 17.41
C SER A 801 -7.95 -4.47 18.90
N GLY A 802 -6.99 -5.34 19.22
CA GLY A 802 -6.47 -5.56 20.58
C GLY A 802 -6.11 -7.01 20.90
N ALA A 803 -5.30 -7.23 21.94
CA ALA A 803 -4.94 -8.58 22.38
C ALA A 803 -6.16 -9.43 22.78
N ILE A 804 -6.15 -10.72 22.44
CA ILE A 804 -7.22 -11.66 22.82
C ILE A 804 -7.13 -11.93 24.33
N GLU A 805 -8.23 -11.70 25.03
CA GLU A 805 -8.36 -12.01 26.46
C GLU A 805 -8.63 -13.51 26.66
N SER A 806 -9.51 -14.08 25.83
CA SER A 806 -9.82 -15.51 25.84
C SER A 806 -10.47 -15.99 24.53
N LEU A 807 -10.26 -17.27 24.22
CA LEU A 807 -11.00 -17.99 23.19
C LEU A 807 -12.09 -18.85 23.82
N GLY A 808 -13.31 -18.87 23.26
CA GLY A 808 -14.38 -19.77 23.66
C GLY A 808 -14.56 -20.91 22.66
N LEU A 809 -14.42 -22.17 23.09
CA LEU A 809 -14.66 -23.36 22.29
C LEU A 809 -16.01 -23.97 22.68
N TYR A 810 -17.04 -23.73 21.87
CA TYR A 810 -18.42 -24.19 22.09
C TYR A 810 -18.69 -25.45 21.28
N PHE A 811 -18.98 -26.56 21.96
CA PHE A 811 -19.31 -27.85 21.34
C PHE A 811 -20.82 -28.03 21.14
N THR A 812 -21.56 -26.91 21.12
CA THR A 812 -23.03 -26.80 21.04
C THR A 812 -23.41 -25.51 20.31
N ASP A 813 -24.47 -25.53 19.50
CA ASP A 813 -24.86 -24.40 18.65
C ASP A 813 -25.42 -23.20 19.44
N LEU A 814 -26.40 -23.45 20.33
CA LEU A 814 -27.15 -22.43 21.06
C LEU A 814 -27.52 -22.95 22.45
N ALA A 815 -27.82 -22.04 23.38
CA ALA A 815 -28.15 -22.44 24.75
C ALA A 815 -29.46 -23.25 24.79
N ASP A 816 -29.36 -24.55 25.07
CA ASP A 816 -30.48 -25.49 25.14
C ASP A 816 -30.16 -26.63 26.14
N ASN A 817 -30.88 -27.75 26.04
CA ASN A 817 -30.75 -28.91 26.87
C ASN A 817 -29.90 -29.96 26.15
N TYR A 818 -28.67 -30.16 26.63
CA TYR A 818 -27.72 -31.12 26.07
C TYR A 818 -27.38 -32.22 27.07
N GLY A 819 -27.19 -33.44 26.56
CA GLY A 819 -26.71 -34.58 27.33
C GLY A 819 -25.22 -34.50 27.64
N GLU A 820 -24.66 -35.50 28.31
CA GLU A 820 -23.22 -35.59 28.55
C GLU A 820 -22.45 -35.71 27.21
N CYS A 821 -21.32 -35.02 27.10
CA CYS A 821 -20.50 -34.99 25.89
C CYS A 821 -19.02 -35.12 26.25
N THR A 822 -18.23 -35.78 25.40
CA THR A 822 -16.77 -35.87 25.55
C THR A 822 -16.08 -35.52 24.25
N VAL A 823 -15.02 -34.71 24.34
CA VAL A 823 -14.12 -34.39 23.23
C VAL A 823 -12.66 -34.50 23.69
N TYR A 824 -11.75 -34.71 22.76
CA TYR A 824 -10.31 -34.70 23.04
C TYR A 824 -9.64 -33.61 22.24
N LEU A 825 -8.90 -32.72 22.93
CA LEU A 825 -8.06 -31.72 22.29
C LEU A 825 -6.64 -32.28 22.19
N GLY A 826 -6.09 -32.23 20.97
CA GLY A 826 -4.70 -32.55 20.69
C GLY A 826 -3.80 -31.35 20.91
N LYS A 827 -2.99 -31.02 19.90
CA LYS A 827 -2.06 -29.89 19.93
C LYS A 827 -2.74 -28.61 19.45
N LEU A 828 -2.38 -27.51 20.08
CA LEU A 828 -2.64 -26.15 19.60
C LEU A 828 -1.32 -25.59 19.08
N THR A 829 -1.25 -25.29 17.78
CA THR A 829 -0.11 -24.62 17.16
C THR A 829 -0.52 -23.20 16.82
N VAL A 830 0.29 -22.24 17.25
CA VAL A 830 0.14 -20.83 16.92
C VAL A 830 1.32 -20.46 16.03
N TYR A 831 1.04 -20.15 14.78
CA TYR A 831 2.01 -19.57 13.86
C TYR A 831 1.95 -18.06 14.07
N THR A 832 3.08 -17.42 14.37
CA THR A 832 3.19 -15.96 14.25
C THR A 832 3.79 -15.60 12.90
N PHE A 833 3.68 -14.33 12.52
CA PHE A 833 4.45 -13.75 11.42
C PHE A 833 5.88 -13.45 11.83
#